data_AF-A0A0D8HGQ5-F1
#
_entry.id   AF-A0A0D8HGQ5-F1
#
_cell.length_a   1.000
_cell.length_b   1.000
_cell.length_c   1.000
_cell.angle_alpha   90.00
_cell.angle_beta   90.00
_cell.angle_gamma   90.00
#
_symmetry.space_group_name_H-M   'P 1'
#
loop_
_entity.id
_entity.type
_entity.pdbx_description
1 polymer ?
#
loop_
_entity_poly.entity_id
_entity_poly.type
_entity_poly.pdbx_seq_one_letter_code
_entity_poly.pdbx_strand_id
1 'polypeptide(L)'
;MTGATGFLGTALAERILNVIPDAKLILLIRAGRRASPIERAKREIIKNDAFNLMRERFGDDFDRYINSHLSAVPGDVSKPLLGLDDSGLDALASADIVVHSAATVSFDSPLTQAVSVNLLGPTNVGDAIKAAAQRAGKAPTDTHFITVSTAYVAGYRRGLAPEKLLRNTPFSPMPDFKTEVNVASQLRDEVERDSRVPERLEDFKKSARKELGAVGGPLLAQKLEKIRDEWVNDRLVELGIARAQSLGWPDAYTYTKALGEEALVSNHSDLAISVVRPSIIESSMIHPFPGWIKGFRMAEPIIISYARGLLKEFPGVPEGIIDVIPVDFVTGTILAVAAEDKPKPSTNIPVYQVASGSANPLRYKVLVDLVREWFLEHPLYDSQGQPILVPEWNFPGRGRVQKQLARLATNLEFADSIISHLPLRGERAELVTDLEEKKEAINRALSYVKLYGSYAETEAIFDVKNLLALWNKQSASDQLDFAFDPRLINWDSFVTEIHLPSVVKHARVKTTPDRKSTSARVDRTTSSILNDEFKVAAFDLENTVIASNVVDAYAWFATKDLPLGKKALFSLALMAEGPSLIASDRSDRGDFLRNFYRRYSKAEAAHLSEDANELFNSYLLKKAFPRAIERIRHHRRLGHKTILITGALDFVIAPLAPLFDDIVACTMTTDSRGRLTGNLDQTPPTGEARAILLGDFADKYEVSLSKCVAYADSSSDLPMLEAVGFPVAVNPEPRLLAMAKRRGWTIENWERQPGHSKLLLPIGKAR
;
A
#
# COMPACT_ATOMS: atom_id res chain seq x y z
N MET A 1 -2.19 -2.80 29.50
CA MET A 1 -1.75 -1.82 28.49
C MET A 1 -2.55 -1.96 27.19
N THR A 2 -2.97 -0.85 26.60
CA THR A 2 -3.53 -0.81 25.23
C THR A 2 -2.49 -0.33 24.21
N GLY A 3 -2.64 -0.66 22.92
CA GLY A 3 -1.75 -0.14 21.87
C GLY A 3 -0.38 -0.81 21.77
N ALA A 4 -0.19 -1.96 22.42
CA ALA A 4 1.08 -2.66 22.54
C ALA A 4 1.71 -3.08 21.19
N THR A 5 0.90 -3.29 20.15
CA THR A 5 1.37 -3.61 18.80
C THR A 5 1.99 -2.41 18.07
N GLY A 6 1.77 -1.19 18.54
CA GLY A 6 2.34 0.04 17.98
C GLY A 6 3.82 0.24 18.35
N PHE A 7 4.44 1.30 17.82
CA PHE A 7 5.85 1.64 18.07
C PHE A 7 6.15 1.84 19.56
N LEU A 8 5.56 2.89 20.15
CA LEU A 8 5.71 3.19 21.58
C LEU A 8 5.27 2.03 22.48
N GLY A 9 4.15 1.38 22.16
CA GLY A 9 3.64 0.25 22.96
C GLY A 9 4.57 -0.96 22.96
N THR A 10 5.27 -1.23 21.86
CA THR A 10 6.28 -2.31 21.80
C THR A 10 7.52 -1.95 22.60
N ALA A 11 8.00 -0.70 22.49
CA ALA A 11 9.11 -0.20 23.29
C ALA A 11 8.82 -0.29 24.80
N LEU A 12 7.62 0.15 25.20
CA LEU A 12 7.20 0.11 26.59
C LEU A 12 7.03 -1.33 27.10
N ALA A 13 6.47 -2.23 26.29
CA ALA A 13 6.37 -3.65 26.64
C ALA A 13 7.75 -4.28 26.89
N GLU A 14 8.71 -4.00 26.00
CA GLU A 14 10.09 -4.44 26.15
C GLU A 14 10.67 -3.87 27.45
N ARG A 15 10.59 -2.56 27.68
CA ARG A 15 11.17 -1.92 28.85
C ARG A 15 10.60 -2.47 30.17
N ILE A 16 9.28 -2.66 30.25
CA ILE A 16 8.63 -3.26 31.43
C ILE A 16 9.15 -4.67 31.68
N LEU A 17 9.10 -5.54 30.66
CA LEU A 17 9.48 -6.95 30.82
C LEU A 17 10.99 -7.13 31.03
N ASN A 18 11.80 -6.21 30.55
CA ASN A 18 13.25 -6.27 30.64
C ASN A 18 13.78 -5.81 32.01
N VAL A 19 13.18 -4.76 32.58
CA VAL A 19 13.74 -4.04 33.73
C VAL A 19 12.94 -4.26 35.02
N ILE A 20 11.67 -4.66 34.94
CA ILE A 20 10.81 -4.85 36.11
C ILE A 20 10.54 -6.36 36.27
N PRO A 21 11.33 -7.10 37.08
CA PRO A 21 11.33 -8.56 37.08
C PRO A 21 9.98 -9.17 37.47
N ASP A 22 9.27 -8.55 38.41
CA ASP A 22 8.00 -9.06 38.95
C ASP A 22 6.76 -8.52 38.22
N ALA A 23 6.94 -7.69 37.18
CA ALA A 23 5.82 -7.10 36.47
C ALA A 23 5.00 -8.14 35.70
N LYS A 24 3.68 -8.15 35.92
CA LYS A 24 2.73 -8.88 35.07
C LYS A 24 2.13 -7.92 34.05
N LEU A 25 2.41 -8.17 32.78
CA LEU A 25 1.95 -7.35 31.67
C LEU A 25 0.71 -7.97 31.02
N ILE A 26 -0.42 -7.27 31.12
CA ILE A 26 -1.67 -7.63 30.45
C ILE A 26 -1.83 -6.76 29.20
N LEU A 27 -1.90 -7.38 28.02
CA LEU A 27 -2.06 -6.67 26.75
C LEU A 27 -3.48 -6.76 26.21
N LEU A 28 -4.09 -5.61 25.90
CA LEU A 28 -5.31 -5.55 25.11
C LEU A 28 -4.96 -5.68 23.62
N ILE A 29 -5.36 -6.78 22.98
CA ILE A 29 -5.07 -7.05 21.56
C ILE A 29 -6.39 -7.29 20.83
N ARG A 30 -6.60 -6.63 19.68
CA ARG A 30 -7.78 -6.86 18.85
C ARG A 30 -7.85 -8.33 18.41
N ALA A 31 -9.03 -8.95 18.48
CA ALA A 31 -9.20 -10.33 18.03
C ALA A 31 -8.83 -10.48 16.54
N GLY A 32 -8.02 -11.48 16.19
CA GLY A 32 -7.72 -11.83 14.81
C GLY A 32 -8.75 -12.83 14.26
N ARG A 33 -8.96 -12.85 12.94
CA ARG A 33 -9.86 -13.84 12.30
C ARG A 33 -9.42 -15.30 12.50
N ARG A 34 -8.13 -15.55 12.73
CA ARG A 34 -7.51 -16.91 12.76
C ARG A 34 -6.47 -17.12 13.87
N ALA A 35 -6.21 -16.10 14.70
CA ALA A 35 -5.15 -16.16 15.70
C ALA A 35 -5.66 -15.58 17.02
N SER A 36 -5.33 -16.26 18.12
CA SER A 36 -5.63 -15.81 19.47
C SER A 36 -4.88 -14.50 19.81
N PRO A 37 -5.37 -13.71 20.79
CA PRO A 37 -4.68 -12.50 21.25
C PRO A 37 -3.21 -12.74 21.63
N ILE A 38 -2.91 -13.86 22.30
CA ILE A 38 -1.56 -14.18 22.74
C ILE A 38 -0.64 -14.58 21.58
N GLU A 39 -1.13 -15.33 20.59
CA GLU A 39 -0.36 -15.64 19.38
C GLU A 39 -0.02 -14.38 18.59
N ARG A 40 -0.97 -13.44 18.51
CA ARG A 40 -0.73 -12.12 17.91
C ARG A 40 0.32 -11.33 18.70
N ALA A 41 0.23 -11.28 20.03
CA ALA A 41 1.23 -10.62 20.86
C ALA A 41 2.63 -11.22 20.63
N LYS A 42 2.74 -12.55 20.63
CA LYS A 42 4.01 -13.24 20.34
C LYS A 42 4.55 -12.87 18.95
N ARG A 43 3.69 -12.86 17.94
CA ARG A 43 4.09 -12.57 16.54
C ARG A 43 4.43 -11.11 16.28
N GLU A 44 3.65 -10.18 16.80
CA GLU A 44 3.72 -8.74 16.44
C GLU A 44 4.55 -7.90 17.42
N ILE A 45 4.80 -8.43 18.62
CA ILE A 45 5.52 -7.75 19.70
C ILE A 45 6.78 -8.55 20.05
N ILE A 46 6.63 -9.78 20.55
CA ILE A 46 7.77 -10.54 21.11
C ILE A 46 8.80 -10.93 20.03
N LYS A 47 8.37 -11.30 18.82
CA LYS A 47 9.28 -11.57 17.68
C LYS A 47 10.00 -10.33 17.15
N ASN A 48 9.63 -9.12 17.59
CA ASN A 48 10.31 -7.90 17.17
C ASN A 48 11.75 -7.87 17.70
N ASP A 49 12.63 -7.20 16.98
CA ASP A 49 14.05 -7.04 17.30
C ASP A 49 14.31 -6.24 18.58
N ALA A 50 13.34 -5.47 19.08
CA ALA A 50 13.37 -4.87 20.42
C ALA A 50 13.76 -5.89 21.50
N PHE A 51 13.27 -7.13 21.39
CA PHE A 51 13.47 -8.18 22.37
C PHE A 51 14.75 -9.01 22.14
N ASN A 52 15.62 -8.63 21.19
CA ASN A 52 16.85 -9.39 20.89
C ASN A 52 17.77 -9.49 22.12
N LEU A 53 18.03 -8.38 22.81
CA LEU A 53 18.89 -8.38 24.00
C LEU A 53 18.32 -9.26 25.11
N MET A 54 16.99 -9.25 25.29
CA MET A 54 16.34 -10.17 26.24
C MET A 54 16.50 -11.63 25.81
N ARG A 55 16.34 -11.94 24.52
CA ARG A 55 16.57 -13.31 24.01
C ARG A 55 18.00 -13.78 24.24
N GLU A 56 18.98 -12.91 24.01
CA GLU A 56 20.39 -13.20 24.27
C GLU A 56 20.65 -13.42 25.76
N ARG A 57 20.05 -12.60 26.63
CA ARG A 57 20.22 -12.70 28.09
C ARG A 57 19.55 -13.94 28.69
N PHE A 58 18.32 -14.24 28.29
CA PHE A 58 17.54 -15.34 28.87
C PHE A 58 17.76 -16.69 28.16
N GLY A 59 18.30 -16.70 26.94
CA GLY A 59 18.54 -17.92 26.17
C GLY A 59 17.28 -18.80 26.08
N ASP A 60 17.44 -20.09 26.42
CA ASP A 60 16.37 -21.09 26.38
C ASP A 60 15.20 -20.79 27.34
N ASP A 61 15.43 -19.98 28.38
CA ASP A 61 14.39 -19.62 29.35
C ASP A 61 13.52 -18.44 28.90
N PHE A 62 13.85 -17.78 27.77
CA PHE A 62 13.12 -16.61 27.28
C PHE A 62 11.62 -16.88 27.11
N ASP A 63 11.25 -17.97 26.45
CA ASP A 63 9.84 -18.29 26.22
C ASP A 63 9.10 -18.61 27.53
N ARG A 64 9.77 -19.27 28.49
CA ARG A 64 9.20 -19.54 29.82
C ARG A 64 8.97 -18.24 30.59
N TYR A 65 9.93 -17.32 30.54
CA TYR A 65 9.82 -16.00 31.16
C TYR A 65 8.66 -15.20 30.58
N ILE A 66 8.57 -15.10 29.24
CA ILE A 66 7.48 -14.39 28.57
C ILE A 66 6.12 -15.02 28.91
N ASN A 67 5.99 -16.35 28.87
CA ASN A 67 4.71 -17.02 29.18
C ASN A 67 4.24 -16.81 30.63
N SER A 68 5.16 -16.53 31.57
CA SER A 68 4.82 -16.31 32.97
C SER A 68 4.57 -14.83 33.32
N HIS A 69 5.03 -13.89 32.50
CA HIS A 69 4.92 -12.44 32.75
C HIS A 69 3.98 -11.72 31.78
N LEU A 70 3.60 -12.36 30.67
CA LEU A 70 2.77 -11.77 29.63
C LEU A 70 1.45 -12.52 29.46
N SER A 71 0.34 -11.79 29.53
CA SER A 71 -0.97 -12.27 29.09
C SER A 71 -1.58 -11.32 28.08
N ALA A 72 -2.56 -11.80 27.32
CA ALA A 72 -3.26 -10.99 26.34
C ALA A 72 -4.77 -11.26 26.39
N VAL A 73 -5.56 -10.18 26.43
CA VAL A 73 -7.02 -10.21 26.41
C VAL A 73 -7.54 -9.65 25.08
N PRO A 74 -8.59 -10.25 24.51
CA PRO A 74 -9.21 -9.73 23.30
C PRO A 74 -9.96 -8.43 23.61
N GLY A 75 -9.74 -7.37 22.83
CA GLY A 75 -10.56 -6.16 22.96
C GLY A 75 -10.23 -5.06 21.97
N ASP A 76 -11.09 -4.05 21.92
CA ASP A 76 -11.01 -2.92 21.01
C ASP A 76 -11.44 -1.63 21.72
N VAL A 77 -10.55 -0.63 21.74
CA VAL A 77 -10.79 0.66 22.41
C VAL A 77 -11.94 1.46 21.79
N SER A 78 -12.34 1.14 20.55
CA SER A 78 -13.49 1.79 19.92
C SER A 78 -14.84 1.24 20.38
N LYS A 79 -14.87 0.17 21.19
CA LYS A 79 -16.09 -0.48 21.66
C LYS A 79 -16.41 -0.11 23.11
N PRO A 80 -17.70 -0.09 23.50
CA PRO A 80 -18.10 0.03 24.90
C PRO A 80 -17.40 -1.02 25.76
N LEU A 81 -16.90 -0.62 26.94
CA LEU A 81 -16.13 -1.47 27.87
C LEU A 81 -14.98 -2.23 27.19
N LEU A 82 -14.42 -1.68 26.11
CA LEU A 82 -13.38 -2.27 25.28
C LEU A 82 -13.78 -3.59 24.59
N GLY A 83 -15.06 -3.95 24.62
CA GLY A 83 -15.57 -5.26 24.20
C GLY A 83 -15.04 -6.42 25.03
N LEU A 84 -14.63 -6.17 26.28
CA LEU A 84 -14.19 -7.20 27.22
C LEU A 84 -15.39 -8.05 27.68
N ASP A 85 -15.14 -9.34 27.84
CA ASP A 85 -16.02 -10.24 28.57
C ASP A 85 -15.71 -10.19 30.09
N ASP A 86 -16.42 -10.99 30.86
CA ASP A 86 -16.24 -11.12 32.30
C ASP A 86 -14.79 -11.43 32.69
N SER A 87 -14.14 -12.37 31.99
CA SER A 87 -12.73 -12.71 32.25
C SER A 87 -11.78 -11.57 31.93
N GLY A 88 -12.07 -10.80 30.88
CA GLY A 88 -11.31 -9.61 30.51
C GLY A 88 -11.45 -8.48 31.52
N LEU A 89 -12.64 -8.28 32.07
CA LEU A 89 -12.88 -7.33 33.16
C LEU A 89 -12.20 -7.77 34.46
N ASP A 90 -12.21 -9.07 34.78
CA ASP A 90 -11.48 -9.61 35.93
C ASP A 90 -9.96 -9.41 35.78
N ALA A 91 -9.43 -9.62 34.58
CA ALA A 91 -8.03 -9.31 34.27
C ALA A 91 -7.73 -7.81 34.43
N LEU A 92 -8.61 -6.92 33.96
CA LEU A 92 -8.46 -5.48 34.15
C LEU A 92 -8.52 -5.06 35.63
N ALA A 93 -9.40 -5.68 36.42
CA ALA A 93 -9.54 -5.39 37.86
C ALA A 93 -8.33 -5.84 38.70
N SER A 94 -7.50 -6.73 38.15
CA SER A 94 -6.23 -7.13 38.75
C SER A 94 -5.09 -6.13 38.50
N ALA A 95 -5.26 -5.17 37.58
CA ALA A 95 -4.21 -4.25 37.22
C ALA A 95 -4.11 -3.05 38.18
N ASP A 96 -2.90 -2.82 38.70
CA ASP A 96 -2.59 -1.62 39.49
C ASP A 96 -2.47 -0.36 38.62
N ILE A 97 -2.03 -0.54 37.38
CA ILE A 97 -1.74 0.54 36.43
C ILE A 97 -2.28 0.18 35.05
N VAL A 98 -3.03 1.12 34.47
CA VAL A 98 -3.52 1.02 33.09
C VAL A 98 -2.84 2.09 32.25
N VAL A 99 -1.96 1.66 31.35
CA VAL A 99 -1.39 2.54 30.31
C VAL A 99 -2.23 2.42 29.03
N HIS A 100 -2.86 3.52 28.62
CA HIS A 100 -3.57 3.63 27.35
C HIS A 100 -2.71 4.35 26.30
N SER A 101 -2.15 3.57 25.37
CA SER A 101 -1.33 4.07 24.24
C SER A 101 -1.99 3.82 22.87
N ALA A 102 -3.11 3.09 22.82
CA ALA A 102 -3.83 2.86 21.59
C ALA A 102 -4.31 4.18 20.96
N ALA A 103 -3.96 4.40 19.69
CA ALA A 103 -4.37 5.57 18.93
C ALA A 103 -4.36 5.24 17.43
N THR A 104 -5.17 5.97 16.67
CA THR A 104 -4.98 6.08 15.23
C THR A 104 -4.12 7.32 14.99
N VAL A 105 -2.83 7.10 14.68
CA VAL A 105 -1.81 8.16 14.53
C VAL A 105 -1.62 8.64 13.09
N SER A 106 -2.52 8.25 12.18
CA SER A 106 -2.47 8.68 10.77
C SER A 106 -3.09 10.07 10.63
N PHE A 107 -2.37 11.01 10.02
CA PHE A 107 -2.87 12.35 9.72
C PHE A 107 -3.99 12.35 8.65
N ASP A 108 -4.08 11.26 7.90
CA ASP A 108 -5.09 10.93 6.91
C ASP A 108 -6.06 9.84 7.41
N SER A 109 -6.32 9.77 8.72
CA SER A 109 -7.36 8.87 9.23
C SER A 109 -8.75 9.43 8.90
N PRO A 110 -9.71 8.60 8.43
CA PRO A 110 -11.11 9.01 8.33
C PRO A 110 -11.61 9.57 9.67
N LEU A 111 -12.32 10.70 9.64
CA LEU A 111 -12.74 11.40 10.87
C LEU A 111 -13.47 10.48 11.86
N THR A 112 -14.33 9.60 11.37
CA THR A 112 -15.10 8.64 12.20
C THR A 112 -14.19 7.63 12.92
N GLN A 113 -13.14 7.18 12.25
CA GLN A 113 -12.14 6.31 12.87
C GLN A 113 -11.31 7.08 13.91
N ALA A 114 -10.90 8.31 13.60
CA ALA A 114 -10.16 9.15 14.54
C ALA A 114 -11.00 9.46 15.79
N VAL A 115 -12.28 9.78 15.63
CA VAL A 115 -13.22 10.00 16.75
C VAL A 115 -13.40 8.74 17.60
N SER A 116 -13.71 7.61 16.97
CA SER A 116 -13.98 6.37 17.72
C SER A 116 -12.78 5.85 18.51
N VAL A 117 -11.55 6.06 18.01
CA VAL A 117 -10.32 5.58 18.67
C VAL A 117 -9.69 6.64 19.57
N ASN A 118 -9.48 7.86 19.10
CA ASN A 118 -8.69 8.86 19.83
C ASN A 118 -9.54 9.70 20.79
N LEU A 119 -10.79 10.01 20.41
CA LEU A 119 -11.70 10.81 21.24
C LEU A 119 -12.43 9.90 22.23
N LEU A 120 -13.12 8.87 21.76
CA LEU A 120 -13.91 7.98 22.61
C LEU A 120 -13.06 6.89 23.30
N GLY A 121 -11.93 6.49 22.73
CA GLY A 121 -11.10 5.41 23.29
C GLY A 121 -10.64 5.62 24.72
N PRO A 122 -10.12 6.80 25.12
CA PRO A 122 -9.76 7.08 26.50
C PRO A 122 -10.96 6.98 27.46
N THR A 123 -12.13 7.48 27.05
CA THR A 123 -13.39 7.37 27.82
C THR A 123 -13.82 5.92 27.97
N ASN A 124 -13.81 5.13 26.90
CA ASN A 124 -14.15 3.70 26.95
C ASN A 124 -13.22 2.89 27.88
N VAL A 125 -11.94 3.29 27.99
CA VAL A 125 -11.02 2.71 28.98
C VAL A 125 -11.41 3.11 30.40
N GLY A 126 -11.76 4.38 30.63
CA GLY A 126 -12.28 4.85 31.91
C GLY A 126 -13.53 4.10 32.35
N ASP A 127 -14.50 3.91 31.44
CA ASP A 127 -15.70 3.11 31.67
C ASP A 127 -15.35 1.66 32.05
N ALA A 128 -14.41 1.04 31.33
CA ALA A 128 -13.96 -0.33 31.61
C ALA A 128 -13.27 -0.45 32.98
N ILE A 129 -12.43 0.52 33.37
CA ILE A 129 -11.80 0.55 34.69
C ILE A 129 -12.87 0.61 35.78
N LYS A 130 -13.88 1.47 35.64
CA LYS A 130 -14.98 1.58 36.61
C LYS A 130 -15.79 0.29 36.71
N ALA A 131 -16.14 -0.31 35.58
CA ALA A 131 -16.86 -1.58 35.55
C ALA A 131 -16.05 -2.72 36.20
N ALA A 132 -14.76 -2.80 35.91
CA ALA A 132 -13.85 -3.79 36.48
C ALA A 132 -13.69 -3.61 38.01
N ALA A 133 -13.50 -2.36 38.47
CA ALA A 133 -13.41 -2.04 39.89
C ALA A 133 -14.71 -2.39 40.64
N GLN A 134 -15.86 -2.02 40.08
CA GLN A 134 -17.16 -2.38 40.65
C GLN A 134 -17.33 -3.89 40.79
N ARG A 135 -16.95 -4.65 39.76
CA ARG A 135 -17.01 -6.11 39.76
C ARG A 135 -16.12 -6.74 40.83
N ALA A 136 -14.93 -6.18 41.04
CA ALA A 136 -13.99 -6.65 42.06
C ALA A 136 -14.27 -6.10 43.47
N GLY A 137 -15.30 -5.26 43.65
CA GLY A 137 -15.58 -4.60 44.93
C GLY A 137 -14.48 -3.63 45.39
N LYS A 138 -13.72 -3.05 44.45
CA LYS A 138 -12.61 -2.12 44.70
C LYS A 138 -12.99 -0.68 44.36
N ALA A 139 -12.22 0.28 44.87
CA ALA A 139 -12.38 1.66 44.44
C ALA A 139 -11.78 1.84 43.04
N PRO A 140 -12.43 2.55 42.10
CA PRO A 140 -11.85 2.85 40.79
C PRO A 140 -10.53 3.64 40.86
N THR A 141 -10.28 4.33 41.97
CA THR A 141 -9.04 5.06 42.27
C THR A 141 -7.87 4.15 42.65
N ASP A 142 -8.12 2.87 42.90
CA ASP A 142 -7.07 1.90 43.21
C ASP A 142 -6.20 1.60 41.97
N THR A 143 -6.70 1.90 40.76
CA THR A 143 -5.96 1.76 39.51
C THR A 143 -5.47 3.13 39.03
N HIS A 144 -4.17 3.26 38.78
CA HIS A 144 -3.59 4.45 38.14
C HIS A 144 -3.83 4.40 36.64
N PHE A 145 -4.60 5.34 36.11
CA PHE A 145 -4.87 5.45 34.68
C PHE A 145 -3.93 6.45 34.01
N ILE A 146 -2.96 5.96 33.23
CA ILE A 146 -2.05 6.78 32.43
C ILE A 146 -2.51 6.77 30.98
N THR A 147 -2.85 7.93 30.43
CA THR A 147 -3.25 8.08 29.03
C THR A 147 -2.19 8.80 28.21
N VAL A 148 -1.86 8.25 27.04
CA VAL A 148 -0.91 8.86 26.10
C VAL A 148 -1.68 9.71 25.09
N SER A 149 -1.40 11.01 25.11
CA SER A 149 -1.90 12.01 24.18
C SER A 149 -0.77 12.47 23.25
N THR A 150 -0.71 13.75 22.88
CA THR A 150 0.36 14.35 22.07
C THR A 150 0.59 15.80 22.50
N ALA A 151 1.83 16.28 22.44
CA ALA A 151 2.12 17.69 22.69
C ALA A 151 1.41 18.61 21.67
N TYR A 152 1.16 18.09 20.45
CA TYR A 152 0.50 18.78 19.36
C TYR A 152 -1.00 19.02 19.56
N VAL A 153 -1.60 18.60 20.68
CA VAL A 153 -2.94 19.09 21.07
C VAL A 153 -2.97 20.61 21.22
N ALA A 154 -1.80 21.26 21.36
CA ALA A 154 -1.65 22.72 21.32
C ALA A 154 -2.13 23.36 20.01
N GLY A 155 -2.28 22.61 18.91
CA GLY A 155 -2.77 23.13 17.62
C GLY A 155 -1.88 24.23 17.05
N TYR A 156 -2.48 25.25 16.44
CA TYR A 156 -1.78 26.42 15.86
C TYR A 156 -1.36 27.48 16.89
N ARG A 157 -1.26 27.11 18.17
CA ARG A 157 -0.77 28.01 19.21
C ARG A 157 0.64 28.51 18.85
N ARG A 158 0.88 29.79 19.11
CA ARG A 158 2.20 30.42 18.95
C ARG A 158 2.82 30.66 20.32
N GLY A 159 4.10 30.32 20.45
CA GLY A 159 4.86 30.48 21.70
C GLY A 159 4.59 29.39 22.73
N LEU A 160 4.82 29.70 24.01
CA LEU A 160 4.87 28.71 25.07
C LEU A 160 3.53 27.97 25.26
N ALA A 161 3.57 26.64 25.21
CA ALA A 161 2.48 25.71 25.46
C ALA A 161 2.71 24.98 26.81
N PRO A 162 2.00 25.35 27.89
CA PRO A 162 2.24 24.81 29.23
C PRO A 162 1.70 23.39 29.41
N GLU A 163 2.25 22.67 30.39
CA GLU A 163 1.78 21.34 30.82
C GLU A 163 0.47 21.44 31.62
N LYS A 164 -0.60 21.87 30.93
CA LYS A 164 -1.96 22.00 31.46
C LYS A 164 -2.98 21.46 30.46
N LEU A 165 -4.15 21.07 30.94
CA LEU A 165 -5.29 20.72 30.10
C LEU A 165 -5.75 21.93 29.26
N LEU A 166 -6.21 21.68 28.03
CA LEU A 166 -6.62 22.73 27.11
C LEU A 166 -7.83 23.52 27.59
N ARG A 167 -8.79 22.87 28.29
CA ARG A 167 -9.95 23.53 28.94
C ARG A 167 -9.57 24.66 29.90
N ASN A 168 -8.34 24.64 30.41
CA ASN A 168 -7.83 25.65 31.33
C ASN A 168 -7.04 26.75 30.59
N THR A 169 -7.13 26.81 29.25
CA THR A 169 -6.42 27.77 28.41
C THR A 169 -7.40 28.62 27.61
N PRO A 170 -7.15 29.93 27.42
CA PRO A 170 -8.03 30.79 26.63
C PRO A 170 -7.81 30.66 25.11
N PHE A 171 -6.86 29.84 24.65
CA PHE A 171 -6.38 29.81 23.28
C PHE A 171 -6.86 28.60 22.46
N SER A 172 -7.78 27.81 23.01
CA SER A 172 -8.32 26.62 22.34
C SER A 172 -9.85 26.64 22.43
N PRO A 173 -10.57 26.94 21.34
CA PRO A 173 -12.02 26.79 21.34
C PRO A 173 -12.32 25.30 21.49
N MET A 174 -12.86 24.90 22.64
CA MET A 174 -13.23 23.52 22.92
C MET A 174 -14.71 23.34 22.55
N PRO A 175 -15.03 22.77 21.36
CA PRO A 175 -16.41 22.45 21.06
C PRO A 175 -16.93 21.36 21.99
N ASP A 176 -18.25 21.25 22.10
CA ASP A 176 -18.87 20.12 22.78
C ASP A 176 -18.55 18.80 22.05
N PHE A 177 -17.73 17.97 22.68
CA PHE A 177 -17.27 16.71 22.10
C PHE A 177 -18.43 15.75 21.80
N LYS A 178 -19.55 15.82 22.54
CA LYS A 178 -20.72 14.97 22.29
C LYS A 178 -21.38 15.32 20.95
N THR A 179 -21.53 16.61 20.68
CA THR A 179 -21.99 17.10 19.38
C THR A 179 -21.06 16.66 18.26
N GLU A 180 -19.74 16.79 18.43
CA GLU A 180 -18.75 16.39 17.42
C GLU A 180 -18.79 14.87 17.12
N VAL A 181 -18.99 14.04 18.15
CA VAL A 181 -19.17 12.58 17.99
C VAL A 181 -20.43 12.26 17.17
N ASN A 182 -21.56 12.91 17.49
CA ASN A 182 -22.82 12.70 16.78
C ASN A 182 -22.73 13.11 15.31
N VAL A 183 -22.15 14.28 15.03
CA VAL A 183 -21.95 14.79 13.67
C VAL A 183 -21.03 13.87 12.88
N ALA A 184 -19.91 13.42 13.46
CA ALA A 184 -19.00 12.51 12.78
C ALA A 184 -19.71 11.19 12.39
N SER A 185 -20.58 10.65 13.25
CA SER A 185 -21.36 9.45 12.94
C SER A 185 -22.30 9.66 11.75
N GLN A 186 -23.04 10.77 11.72
CA GLN A 186 -23.98 11.09 10.64
C GLN A 186 -23.28 11.35 9.30
N LEU A 187 -22.10 12.00 9.35
CA LEU A 187 -21.30 12.34 8.18
C LEU A 187 -20.90 11.10 7.38
N ARG A 188 -20.60 9.97 8.04
CA ARG A 188 -20.29 8.72 7.35
C ARG A 188 -21.47 8.24 6.51
N ASP A 189 -22.67 8.25 7.08
CA ASP A 189 -23.86 7.81 6.37
C ASP A 189 -24.18 8.72 5.18
N GLU A 190 -23.93 10.03 5.31
CA GLU A 190 -24.05 11.01 4.23
C GLU A 190 -23.07 10.75 3.09
N VAL A 191 -21.78 10.56 3.40
CA VAL A 191 -20.74 10.28 2.40
C VAL A 191 -20.98 8.93 1.71
N GLU A 192 -21.42 7.91 2.45
CA GLU A 192 -21.80 6.61 1.88
C GLU A 192 -22.98 6.74 0.91
N ARG A 193 -23.99 7.54 1.23
CA ARG A 193 -25.10 7.84 0.30
C ARG A 193 -24.61 8.58 -0.94
N ASP A 194 -23.77 9.60 -0.79
CA ASP A 194 -23.20 10.35 -1.92
C ASP A 194 -22.37 9.45 -2.84
N SER A 195 -21.63 8.48 -2.29
CA SER A 195 -20.82 7.54 -3.08
C SER A 195 -21.63 6.62 -4.02
N ARG A 196 -22.96 6.54 -3.84
CA ARG A 196 -23.84 5.63 -4.59
C ARG A 196 -24.78 6.34 -5.56
N VAL A 197 -24.63 7.65 -5.75
CA VAL A 197 -25.41 8.37 -6.76
C VAL A 197 -24.93 8.01 -8.18
N PRO A 198 -25.82 8.00 -9.20
CA PRO A 198 -25.48 7.54 -10.55
C PRO A 198 -24.26 8.24 -11.17
N GLU A 199 -24.13 9.55 -10.94
CA GLU A 199 -23.02 10.35 -11.47
C GLU A 199 -21.67 9.87 -10.92
N ARG A 200 -21.59 9.59 -9.61
CA ARG A 200 -20.38 9.09 -8.95
C ARG A 200 -20.04 7.69 -9.40
N LEU A 201 -21.03 6.80 -9.49
CA LEU A 201 -20.82 5.42 -9.90
C LEU A 201 -20.27 5.34 -11.34
N GLU A 202 -20.74 6.20 -12.25
CA GLU A 202 -20.19 6.27 -13.60
C GLU A 202 -18.74 6.78 -13.62
N ASP A 203 -18.36 7.73 -12.76
CA ASP A 203 -16.97 8.17 -12.64
C ASP A 203 -16.04 7.12 -12.03
N PHE A 204 -16.51 6.37 -11.02
CA PHE A 204 -15.77 5.22 -10.47
C PHE A 204 -15.61 4.12 -11.51
N LYS A 205 -16.64 3.85 -12.32
CA LYS A 205 -16.59 2.90 -13.43
C LYS A 205 -15.61 3.33 -14.52
N LYS A 206 -15.58 4.61 -14.89
CA LYS A 206 -14.57 5.15 -15.83
C LYS A 206 -13.16 4.97 -15.27
N SER A 207 -12.96 5.24 -13.98
CA SER A 207 -11.67 5.07 -13.30
C SER A 207 -11.22 3.60 -13.25
N ALA A 208 -12.13 2.69 -12.90
CA ALA A 208 -11.88 1.25 -12.90
C ALA A 208 -11.52 0.74 -14.31
N ARG A 209 -12.23 1.21 -15.35
CA ARG A 209 -11.93 0.88 -16.76
C ARG A 209 -10.59 1.44 -17.22
N LYS A 210 -10.21 2.64 -16.74
CA LYS A 210 -8.90 3.23 -17.05
C LYS A 210 -7.75 2.38 -16.51
N GLU A 211 -7.90 1.83 -15.30
CA GLU A 211 -6.86 1.03 -14.65
C GLU A 211 -6.79 -0.42 -15.14
N LEU A 212 -7.93 -1.10 -15.31
CA LEU A 212 -7.95 -2.52 -15.67
C LEU A 212 -8.12 -2.78 -17.18
N GLY A 213 -8.76 -1.88 -17.92
CA GLY A 213 -9.17 -2.13 -19.30
C GLY A 213 -10.38 -3.07 -19.39
N ALA A 214 -10.46 -3.85 -20.46
CA ALA A 214 -11.58 -4.75 -20.75
C ALA A 214 -11.40 -6.15 -20.12
N VAL A 215 -11.32 -6.20 -18.78
CA VAL A 215 -11.10 -7.44 -18.00
C VAL A 215 -12.34 -8.29 -17.74
N GLY A 216 -13.54 -7.79 -18.06
CA GLY A 216 -14.82 -8.40 -17.73
C GLY A 216 -15.63 -7.60 -16.70
N GLY A 217 -16.91 -7.93 -16.55
CA GLY A 217 -17.86 -7.22 -15.69
C GLY A 217 -17.58 -7.37 -14.18
N PRO A 218 -17.51 -8.60 -13.65
CA PRO A 218 -17.22 -8.86 -12.25
C PRO A 218 -15.93 -8.24 -11.71
N LEU A 219 -14.79 -8.41 -12.39
CA LEU A 219 -13.53 -7.78 -11.95
C LEU A 219 -13.60 -6.25 -12.00
N LEU A 220 -14.26 -5.68 -13.01
CA LEU A 220 -14.50 -4.25 -13.09
C LEU A 220 -15.38 -3.77 -11.92
N ALA A 221 -16.40 -4.52 -11.54
CA ALA A 221 -17.29 -4.21 -10.41
C ALA A 221 -16.55 -4.26 -9.07
N GLN A 222 -15.70 -5.28 -8.84
CA GLN A 222 -14.87 -5.36 -7.62
C GLN A 222 -13.91 -4.18 -7.52
N LYS A 223 -13.28 -3.79 -8.63
CA LYS A 223 -12.38 -2.64 -8.65
C LYS A 223 -13.12 -1.32 -8.47
N LEU A 224 -14.29 -1.17 -9.08
CA LEU A 224 -15.17 -0.01 -8.87
C LEU A 224 -15.51 0.12 -7.39
N GLU A 225 -15.94 -0.96 -6.74
CA GLU A 225 -16.29 -0.94 -5.32
C GLU A 225 -15.09 -0.57 -4.44
N LYS A 226 -13.89 -1.08 -4.77
CA LYS A 226 -12.66 -0.66 -4.11
C LYS A 226 -12.37 0.84 -4.27
N ILE A 227 -12.53 1.38 -5.49
CA ILE A 227 -12.37 2.82 -5.75
C ILE A 227 -13.41 3.64 -4.97
N ARG A 228 -14.65 3.16 -4.88
CA ARG A 228 -15.72 3.80 -4.11
C ARG A 228 -15.36 3.85 -2.62
N ASP A 229 -14.89 2.73 -2.06
CA ASP A 229 -14.45 2.65 -0.67
C ASP A 229 -13.27 3.58 -0.38
N GLU A 230 -12.27 3.64 -1.29
CA GLU A 230 -11.16 4.58 -1.21
C GLU A 230 -11.66 6.03 -1.23
N TRP A 231 -12.60 6.36 -2.12
CA TRP A 231 -13.21 7.68 -2.22
C TRP A 231 -13.96 8.08 -0.94
N VAL A 232 -14.74 7.17 -0.34
CA VAL A 232 -15.45 7.43 0.93
C VAL A 232 -14.46 7.76 2.04
N ASN A 233 -13.37 6.99 2.15
CA ASN A 233 -12.33 7.24 3.13
C ASN A 233 -11.66 8.60 2.89
N ASP A 234 -11.24 8.88 1.66
CA ASP A 234 -10.61 10.16 1.29
C ASP A 234 -11.51 11.35 1.60
N ARG A 235 -12.82 11.21 1.35
CA ARG A 235 -13.79 12.28 1.64
C ARG A 235 -13.94 12.51 3.14
N LEU A 236 -13.98 11.45 3.95
CA LEU A 236 -14.03 11.57 5.41
C LEU A 236 -12.73 12.15 5.99
N VAL A 237 -11.59 11.88 5.36
CA VAL A 237 -10.30 12.52 5.69
C VAL A 237 -10.34 14.01 5.40
N GLU A 238 -10.77 14.39 4.21
CA GLU A 238 -10.88 15.79 3.79
C GLU A 238 -11.78 16.60 4.74
N LEU A 239 -12.96 16.05 5.07
CA LEU A 239 -13.90 16.69 6.00
C LEU A 239 -13.34 16.78 7.42
N GLY A 240 -12.62 15.76 7.88
CA GLY A 240 -11.94 15.77 9.18
C GLY A 240 -10.84 16.83 9.28
N ILE A 241 -10.00 16.94 8.23
CA ILE A 241 -8.96 17.97 8.14
C ILE A 241 -9.60 19.36 8.13
N ALA A 242 -10.63 19.58 7.30
CA ALA A 242 -11.33 20.86 7.22
C ALA A 242 -11.93 21.27 8.57
N ARG A 243 -12.57 20.31 9.28
CA ARG A 243 -13.15 20.57 10.61
C ARG A 243 -12.07 20.91 11.63
N ALA A 244 -10.98 20.13 11.69
CA ALA A 244 -9.86 20.39 12.59
C ALA A 244 -9.26 21.79 12.36
N GLN A 245 -9.00 22.14 11.10
CA GLN A 245 -8.41 23.44 10.72
C GLN A 245 -9.33 24.61 11.07
N SER A 246 -10.65 24.44 10.94
CA SER A 246 -11.62 25.48 11.33
C SER A 246 -11.59 25.81 12.83
N LEU A 247 -11.08 24.90 13.67
CA LEU A 247 -11.00 25.04 15.12
C LEU A 247 -9.57 25.26 15.64
N GLY A 248 -8.59 25.36 14.74
CA GLY A 248 -7.21 25.67 15.10
C GLY A 248 -6.26 24.47 15.23
N TRP A 249 -6.62 23.30 14.70
CA TRP A 249 -5.76 22.11 14.65
C TRP A 249 -5.33 21.77 13.21
N PRO A 250 -4.11 21.28 12.99
CA PRO A 250 -3.61 20.96 11.66
C PRO A 250 -4.37 19.82 10.96
N ASP A 251 -4.82 18.83 11.72
CA ASP A 251 -5.43 17.61 11.24
C ASP A 251 -6.39 16.97 12.26
N ALA A 252 -7.09 15.93 11.81
CA ALA A 252 -8.03 15.18 12.64
C ALA A 252 -7.37 14.44 13.81
N TYR A 253 -6.08 14.09 13.75
CA TYR A 253 -5.39 13.37 14.81
C TYR A 253 -5.23 14.25 16.06
N THR A 254 -4.60 15.42 15.91
CA THR A 254 -4.39 16.39 16.99
C THR A 254 -5.72 16.89 17.56
N TYR A 255 -6.68 17.16 16.67
CA TYR A 255 -8.05 17.54 17.03
C TYR A 255 -8.75 16.48 17.91
N THR A 256 -8.76 15.22 17.47
CA THR A 256 -9.44 14.14 18.22
C THR A 256 -8.72 13.76 19.50
N LYS A 257 -7.38 13.91 19.57
CA LYS A 257 -6.62 13.78 20.83
C LYS A 257 -6.96 14.89 21.83
N ALA A 258 -7.06 16.13 21.37
CA ALA A 258 -7.47 17.26 22.21
C ALA A 258 -8.87 17.05 22.80
N LEU A 259 -9.84 16.66 21.97
CA LEU A 259 -11.19 16.33 22.44
C LEU A 259 -11.25 15.06 23.29
N GLY A 260 -10.37 14.10 23.06
CA GLY A 260 -10.27 12.88 23.87
C GLY A 260 -9.83 13.16 25.30
N GLU A 261 -8.89 14.08 25.51
CA GLU A 261 -8.53 14.54 26.85
C GLU A 261 -9.73 15.21 27.55
N GLU A 262 -10.47 16.04 26.83
CA GLU A 262 -11.65 16.74 27.35
C GLU A 262 -12.78 15.78 27.71
N ALA A 263 -13.07 14.81 26.85
CA ALA A 263 -14.09 13.80 27.07
C ALA A 263 -13.74 12.93 28.28
N LEU A 264 -12.47 12.52 28.39
CA LEU A 264 -11.98 11.73 29.52
C LEU A 264 -12.17 12.48 30.85
N VAL A 265 -11.69 13.71 30.94
CA VAL A 265 -11.79 14.49 32.20
C VAL A 265 -13.24 14.81 32.54
N SER A 266 -14.07 15.11 31.53
CA SER A 266 -15.51 15.38 31.75
C SER A 266 -16.27 14.19 32.31
N ASN A 267 -15.95 12.98 31.84
CA ASN A 267 -16.70 11.78 32.20
C ASN A 267 -16.08 11.00 33.38
N HIS A 268 -14.78 11.18 33.65
CA HIS A 268 -13.99 10.33 34.56
C HIS A 268 -13.07 11.11 35.51
N SER A 269 -13.44 12.34 35.88
CA SER A 269 -12.70 13.10 36.92
C SER A 269 -12.66 12.42 38.29
N ASP A 270 -13.43 11.33 38.48
CA ASP A 270 -13.44 10.45 39.64
C ASP A 270 -12.34 9.36 39.62
N LEU A 271 -11.55 9.23 38.55
CA LEU A 271 -10.44 8.29 38.45
C LEU A 271 -9.08 8.94 38.80
N ALA A 272 -8.08 8.11 39.13
CA ALA A 272 -6.70 8.54 39.30
C ALA A 272 -5.99 8.63 37.95
N ILE A 273 -6.07 9.80 37.27
CA ILE A 273 -5.61 9.96 35.88
C ILE A 273 -4.30 10.77 35.79
N SER A 274 -3.39 10.35 34.91
CA SER A 274 -2.25 11.16 34.42
C SER A 274 -2.18 11.18 32.91
N VAL A 275 -1.79 12.32 32.32
CA VAL A 275 -1.62 12.47 30.86
C VAL A 275 -0.14 12.59 30.51
N VAL A 276 0.32 11.79 29.56
CA VAL A 276 1.65 11.92 28.95
C VAL A 276 1.49 12.40 27.50
N ARG A 277 2.13 13.51 27.15
CA ARG A 277 2.05 14.17 25.84
C ARG A 277 3.42 14.16 25.15
N PRO A 278 3.78 13.09 24.42
CA PRO A 278 4.99 13.10 23.60
C PRO A 278 4.88 14.06 22.41
N SER A 279 6.01 14.61 21.96
CA SER A 279 6.17 15.25 20.65
C SER A 279 6.37 14.18 19.55
N ILE A 280 7.04 14.49 18.42
CA ILE A 280 7.28 13.50 17.36
C ILE A 280 8.26 12.45 17.90
N ILE A 281 7.78 11.21 18.02
CA ILE A 281 8.59 10.12 18.55
C ILE A 281 9.45 9.55 17.42
N GLU A 282 10.76 9.60 17.60
CA GLU A 282 11.75 9.05 16.68
C GLU A 282 12.48 7.84 17.28
N SER A 283 13.46 7.29 16.55
CA SER A 283 14.26 6.13 16.96
C SER A 283 14.83 6.28 18.37
N SER A 284 14.97 5.17 19.08
CA SER A 284 15.56 5.17 20.42
C SER A 284 17.00 5.67 20.44
N MET A 285 17.37 6.34 21.53
CA MET A 285 18.74 6.78 21.76
C MET A 285 19.58 5.67 22.41
N ILE A 286 19.01 4.95 23.36
CA ILE A 286 19.67 3.93 24.19
C ILE A 286 18.89 2.61 24.14
N HIS A 287 17.59 2.62 24.44
CA HIS A 287 16.79 1.40 24.62
C HIS A 287 15.62 1.26 23.63
N PRO A 288 15.32 0.06 23.10
CA PRO A 288 15.94 -1.23 23.38
C PRO A 288 17.41 -1.35 22.93
N PHE A 289 17.76 -0.68 21.83
CA PHE A 289 19.13 -0.43 21.39
C PHE A 289 19.16 0.88 20.58
N PRO A 290 20.31 1.55 20.40
CA PRO A 290 20.38 2.79 19.62
C PRO A 290 19.86 2.60 18.19
N GLY A 291 18.94 3.47 17.77
CA GLY A 291 18.40 3.47 16.41
C GLY A 291 17.21 2.53 16.21
N TRP A 292 16.76 1.82 17.24
CA TRP A 292 15.56 0.99 17.12
C TRP A 292 14.34 1.85 16.80
N ILE A 293 13.66 1.48 15.71
CA ILE A 293 12.48 2.17 15.20
C ILE A 293 11.52 1.14 14.60
N LYS A 294 10.23 1.30 14.87
CA LYS A 294 9.18 0.40 14.38
C LYS A 294 8.18 1.15 13.53
N GLY A 295 8.20 0.86 12.22
CA GLY A 295 7.34 1.50 11.24
C GLY A 295 8.08 2.57 10.46
N PHE A 296 7.41 3.12 9.46
CA PHE A 296 7.96 4.09 8.51
C PHE A 296 6.85 5.08 8.16
N ARG A 297 6.59 6.06 9.04
CA ARG A 297 5.32 6.81 9.04
C ARG A 297 5.42 8.29 9.39
N MET A 298 6.53 8.78 9.93
CA MET A 298 6.67 10.17 10.37
C MET A 298 7.68 10.91 9.48
N ALA A 299 8.90 11.17 9.97
CA ALA A 299 9.93 11.88 9.21
C ALA A 299 10.59 11.01 8.13
N GLU A 300 10.62 9.69 8.32
CA GLU A 300 11.42 8.76 7.53
C GLU A 300 11.05 8.76 6.03
N PRO A 301 9.76 8.75 5.63
CA PRO A 301 9.37 8.87 4.22
C PRO A 301 9.82 10.17 3.56
N ILE A 302 9.87 11.28 4.30
CA ILE A 302 10.30 12.59 3.80
C ILE A 302 11.82 12.56 3.59
N ILE A 303 12.57 12.08 4.59
CA ILE A 303 14.03 11.96 4.53
C ILE A 303 14.45 11.09 3.33
N ILE A 304 13.83 9.93 3.13
CA ILE A 304 14.15 9.06 1.99
C ILE A 304 13.71 9.66 0.65
N SER A 305 12.59 10.38 0.60
CA SER A 305 12.14 11.05 -0.63
C SER A 305 13.09 12.20 -1.02
N TYR A 306 13.61 12.93 -0.04
CA TYR A 306 14.68 13.90 -0.24
C TYR A 306 15.97 13.22 -0.73
N ALA A 307 16.40 12.14 -0.06
CA ALA A 307 17.61 11.39 -0.42
C ALA A 307 17.56 10.77 -1.83
N ARG A 308 16.34 10.47 -2.34
CA ARG A 308 16.11 10.03 -3.72
C ARG A 308 16.05 11.18 -4.74
N GLY A 309 16.26 12.43 -4.32
CA GLY A 309 16.16 13.62 -5.16
C GLY A 309 14.73 13.95 -5.62
N LEU A 310 13.70 13.32 -5.02
CA LEU A 310 12.29 13.51 -5.39
C LEU A 310 11.72 14.80 -4.81
N LEU A 311 12.21 15.20 -3.64
CA LEU A 311 11.85 16.46 -2.97
C LEU A 311 13.00 17.44 -3.10
N LYS A 312 12.90 18.39 -4.04
CA LYS A 312 13.86 19.49 -4.17
C LYS A 312 13.61 20.65 -3.20
N GLU A 313 12.36 20.80 -2.81
CA GLU A 313 11.86 21.84 -1.92
C GLU A 313 10.84 21.22 -0.98
N PHE A 314 10.85 21.61 0.28
CA PHE A 314 9.82 21.22 1.25
C PHE A 314 9.54 22.40 2.19
N PRO A 315 8.29 22.61 2.61
CA PRO A 315 7.95 23.71 3.49
C PRO A 315 8.55 23.58 4.87
N GLY A 316 9.00 24.69 5.40
CA GLY A 316 9.35 24.83 6.80
C GLY A 316 9.91 26.20 7.09
N VAL A 317 9.95 26.55 8.36
CA VAL A 317 10.56 27.78 8.84
C VAL A 317 11.96 27.43 9.36
N PRO A 318 13.07 27.94 8.77
CA PRO A 318 14.41 27.50 9.12
C PRO A 318 14.77 27.75 10.61
N GLU A 319 14.26 28.84 11.18
CA GLU A 319 14.37 29.18 12.60
C GLU A 319 13.37 28.43 13.50
N GLY A 320 12.38 27.76 12.93
CA GLY A 320 11.36 26.97 13.63
C GLY A 320 11.95 25.77 14.35
N ILE A 321 11.30 25.34 15.42
CA ILE A 321 11.70 24.17 16.21
C ILE A 321 10.95 22.96 15.67
N ILE A 322 11.68 21.91 15.31
CA ILE A 322 11.08 20.61 15.02
C ILE A 322 11.18 19.74 16.26
N ASP A 323 10.05 19.61 16.95
CA ASP A 323 10.01 18.96 18.26
C ASP A 323 9.96 17.44 18.10
N VAL A 324 11.14 16.83 18.19
CA VAL A 324 11.34 15.38 18.17
C VAL A 324 11.82 14.88 19.53
N ILE A 325 11.53 13.62 19.84
CA ILE A 325 11.96 12.95 21.07
C ILE A 325 12.23 11.46 20.83
N PRO A 326 13.31 10.88 21.38
CA PRO A 326 13.55 9.44 21.31
C PRO A 326 12.45 8.63 22.02
N VAL A 327 12.07 7.47 21.46
CA VAL A 327 11.01 6.61 22.03
C VAL A 327 11.31 6.15 23.45
N ASP A 328 12.57 5.91 23.80
CA ASP A 328 12.97 5.49 25.14
C ASP A 328 12.72 6.56 26.20
N PHE A 329 12.84 7.84 25.85
CA PHE A 329 12.53 8.94 26.77
C PHE A 329 11.04 8.97 27.10
N VAL A 330 10.19 8.67 26.11
CA VAL A 330 8.74 8.54 26.32
C VAL A 330 8.44 7.34 27.20
N THR A 331 9.08 6.19 26.97
CA THR A 331 8.88 5.01 27.83
C THR A 331 9.36 5.24 29.26
N GLY A 332 10.54 5.86 29.44
CA GLY A 332 11.08 6.22 30.75
C GLY A 332 10.15 7.17 31.50
N THR A 333 9.58 8.17 30.81
CA THR A 333 8.60 9.07 31.41
C THR A 333 7.34 8.33 31.85
N ILE A 334 6.78 7.43 31.02
CA ILE A 334 5.59 6.66 31.39
C ILE A 334 5.86 5.80 32.63
N LEU A 335 7.04 5.19 32.73
CA LEU A 335 7.43 4.39 33.89
C LEU A 335 7.64 5.25 35.14
N ALA A 336 8.27 6.41 35.02
CA ALA A 336 8.42 7.34 36.13
C ALA A 336 7.06 7.88 36.62
N VAL A 337 6.14 8.19 35.71
CA VAL A 337 4.75 8.56 36.07
C VAL A 337 4.04 7.41 36.76
N ALA A 338 4.23 6.18 36.29
CA ALA A 338 3.66 4.97 36.90
C ALA A 338 4.20 4.68 38.31
N ALA A 339 5.40 5.17 38.63
CA ALA A 339 6.03 5.02 39.94
C ALA A 339 5.63 6.12 40.96
N GLU A 340 5.04 7.24 40.50
CA GLU A 340 4.55 8.29 41.40
C GLU A 340 3.30 7.85 42.16
N ASP A 341 3.01 8.53 43.27
CA ASP A 341 1.75 8.36 43.98
C ASP A 341 0.56 8.62 43.04
N LYS A 342 -0.46 7.77 43.16
CA LYS A 342 -1.70 7.87 42.37
C LYS A 342 -2.30 9.28 42.54
N PRO A 343 -2.56 10.00 41.44
CA PRO A 343 -3.14 11.33 41.54
C PRO A 343 -4.55 11.24 42.13
N LYS A 344 -4.89 12.23 42.97
CA LYS A 344 -6.25 12.34 43.51
C LYS A 344 -7.24 12.64 42.39
N PRO A 345 -8.47 12.10 42.46
CA PRO A 345 -9.57 12.49 41.58
C PRO A 345 -9.71 13.99 41.48
N SER A 346 -9.66 14.53 40.26
CA SER A 346 -9.65 15.97 40.02
C SER A 346 -10.00 16.29 38.58
N THR A 347 -10.55 17.48 38.36
CA THR A 347 -10.68 18.08 37.03
C THR A 347 -9.37 18.71 36.55
N ASN A 348 -8.37 18.85 37.42
CA ASN A 348 -7.03 19.35 37.11
C ASN A 348 -6.00 18.21 37.27
N ILE A 349 -5.96 17.32 36.29
CA ILE A 349 -5.09 16.15 36.28
C ILE A 349 -3.64 16.54 35.89
N PRO A 350 -2.62 15.82 36.40
CA PRO A 350 -1.24 16.05 36.02
C PRO A 350 -1.01 15.73 34.54
N VAL A 351 -0.28 16.63 33.87
CA VAL A 351 0.12 16.52 32.47
C VAL A 351 1.64 16.60 32.41
N TYR A 352 2.25 15.68 31.67
CA TYR A 352 3.69 15.62 31.42
C TYR A 352 3.93 15.72 29.91
N GLN A 353 4.57 16.78 29.45
CA GLN A 353 4.97 16.92 28.05
C GLN A 353 6.35 16.30 27.86
N VAL A 354 6.46 15.33 26.96
CA VAL A 354 7.74 14.70 26.60
C VAL A 354 8.18 15.29 25.27
N ALA A 355 8.87 16.42 25.37
CA ALA A 355 9.28 17.24 24.25
C ALA A 355 10.69 17.81 24.50
N SER A 356 11.34 18.34 23.47
CA SER A 356 12.68 18.91 23.57
C SER A 356 12.71 20.42 23.34
N GLY A 357 11.75 20.99 22.63
CA GLY A 357 11.83 22.36 22.11
C GLY A 357 12.07 23.47 23.13
N SER A 358 11.49 23.39 24.33
CA SER A 358 11.71 24.43 25.36
C SER A 358 13.03 24.30 26.13
N ALA A 359 13.65 23.12 26.14
CA ALA A 359 14.83 22.81 26.96
C ALA A 359 16.11 22.56 26.14
N ASN A 360 15.97 21.94 24.96
CA ASN A 360 17.06 21.57 24.05
C ASN A 360 16.58 21.63 22.58
N PRO A 361 16.36 22.83 22.02
CA PRO A 361 15.67 23.00 20.73
C PRO A 361 16.48 22.46 19.54
N LEU A 362 15.86 21.59 18.74
CA LEU A 362 16.33 21.25 17.40
C LEU A 362 15.71 22.20 16.37
N ARG A 363 16.52 23.08 15.78
CA ARG A 363 16.06 23.98 14.72
C ARG A 363 15.93 23.21 13.40
N TYR A 364 14.89 23.54 12.64
CA TYR A 364 14.61 22.87 11.37
C TYR A 364 15.77 22.98 10.38
N LYS A 365 16.42 24.16 10.30
CA LYS A 365 17.63 24.32 9.47
C LYS A 365 18.76 23.37 9.88
N VAL A 366 19.01 23.21 11.18
CA VAL A 366 20.07 22.33 11.67
C VAL A 366 19.80 20.88 11.28
N LEU A 367 18.56 20.40 11.46
CA LEU A 367 18.18 19.06 11.02
C LEU A 367 18.41 18.88 9.52
N VAL A 368 17.95 19.82 8.70
CA VAL A 368 18.11 19.74 7.23
C VAL A 368 19.58 19.73 6.81
N ASP A 369 20.42 20.56 7.44
CA ASP A 369 21.86 20.61 7.16
C ASP A 369 22.51 19.26 7.50
N LEU A 370 22.25 18.69 8.69
CA LEU A 370 22.76 17.38 9.11
C LEU A 370 22.32 16.25 8.15
N VAL A 371 21.05 16.23 7.77
CA VAL A 371 20.51 15.23 6.82
C VAL A 371 21.20 15.36 5.47
N ARG A 372 21.36 16.58 4.96
CA ARG A 372 22.00 16.84 3.67
C ARG A 372 23.45 16.42 3.68
N GLU A 373 24.22 16.84 4.67
CA GLU A 373 25.64 16.51 4.81
C GLU A 373 25.84 15.00 4.88
N TRP A 374 25.03 14.30 5.67
CA TRP A 374 25.09 12.85 5.78
C TRP A 374 24.85 12.13 4.45
N PHE A 375 23.86 12.55 3.65
CA PHE A 375 23.58 11.94 2.33
C PHE A 375 24.55 12.38 1.23
N LEU A 376 25.27 13.48 1.38
CA LEU A 376 26.39 13.82 0.50
C LEU A 376 27.56 12.86 0.71
N GLU A 377 27.80 12.43 1.95
CA GLU A 377 28.81 11.42 2.29
C GLU A 377 28.33 9.98 2.01
N HIS A 378 27.04 9.72 2.17
CA HIS A 378 26.41 8.40 2.04
C HIS A 378 25.29 8.41 0.97
N PRO A 379 25.62 8.59 -0.32
CA PRO A 379 24.60 8.75 -1.36
C PRO A 379 23.76 7.47 -1.55
N LEU A 380 22.48 7.67 -1.88
CA LEU A 380 21.64 6.59 -2.39
C LEU A 380 21.95 6.33 -3.87
N TYR A 381 21.69 5.12 -4.33
CA TYR A 381 21.95 4.72 -5.71
C TYR A 381 20.65 4.46 -6.48
N ASP A 382 20.62 4.90 -7.74
CA ASP A 382 19.50 4.68 -8.64
C ASP A 382 19.47 3.23 -9.20
N SER A 383 18.51 2.95 -10.08
CA SER A 383 18.38 1.64 -10.75
C SER A 383 19.58 1.29 -11.65
N GLN A 384 20.37 2.28 -12.05
CA GLN A 384 21.54 2.15 -12.92
C GLN A 384 22.86 2.05 -12.13
N GLY A 385 22.80 2.19 -10.80
CA GLY A 385 23.97 2.18 -9.93
C GLY A 385 24.72 3.51 -9.92
N GLN A 386 24.07 4.62 -10.30
CA GLN A 386 24.63 5.97 -10.16
C GLN A 386 24.24 6.58 -8.81
N PRO A 387 25.16 7.31 -8.15
CA PRO A 387 24.84 8.02 -6.92
C PRO A 387 23.85 9.17 -7.22
N ILE A 388 22.82 9.28 -6.39
CA ILE A 388 21.82 10.33 -6.45
C ILE A 388 22.35 11.54 -5.68
N LEU A 389 22.46 12.68 -6.36
CA LEU A 389 22.83 13.94 -5.73
C LEU A 389 21.63 14.53 -5.00
N VAL A 390 21.79 14.79 -3.70
CA VAL A 390 20.77 15.46 -2.91
C VAL A 390 20.74 16.97 -3.22
N PRO A 391 19.56 17.56 -3.43
CA PRO A 391 19.44 18.97 -3.77
C PRO A 391 19.74 19.87 -2.57
N GLU A 392 20.13 21.13 -2.84
CA GLU A 392 20.16 22.17 -1.81
C GLU A 392 18.73 22.54 -1.41
N TRP A 393 18.47 22.58 -0.10
CA TRP A 393 17.14 22.80 0.43
C TRP A 393 16.86 24.29 0.60
N ASN A 394 16.10 24.84 -0.33
CA ASN A 394 15.50 26.16 -0.14
C ASN A 394 14.25 25.95 0.74
N PHE A 395 13.95 26.85 1.68
CA PHE A 395 12.78 26.77 2.59
C PHE A 395 11.61 27.63 2.06
N PRO A 396 10.94 27.27 0.93
CA PRO A 396 9.80 28.03 0.43
C PRO A 396 8.56 27.78 1.28
N GLY A 397 7.64 28.74 1.29
CA GLY A 397 6.33 28.55 1.92
C GLY A 397 5.53 27.41 1.28
N ARG A 398 4.77 26.67 2.10
CA ARG A 398 3.97 25.48 1.71
C ARG A 398 3.10 25.67 0.48
N GLY A 399 2.43 26.82 0.35
CA GLY A 399 1.57 27.11 -0.80
C GLY A 399 2.31 27.16 -2.15
N ARG A 400 3.60 27.53 -2.15
CA ARG A 400 4.43 27.57 -3.38
C ARG A 400 4.81 26.15 -3.81
N VAL A 401 5.30 25.32 -2.89
CA VAL A 401 5.69 23.92 -3.16
C VAL A 401 4.49 23.11 -3.64
N GLN A 402 3.35 23.23 -2.96
CA GLN A 402 2.12 22.53 -3.36
C GLN A 402 1.68 22.90 -4.78
N LYS A 403 1.71 24.20 -5.13
CA LYS A 403 1.36 24.65 -6.49
C LYS A 403 2.32 24.14 -7.56
N GLN A 404 3.63 24.08 -7.27
CA GLN A 404 4.62 23.55 -8.20
C GLN A 404 4.43 22.05 -8.44
N LEU A 405 4.32 21.26 -7.37
CA LEU A 405 4.10 19.81 -7.45
C LEU A 405 2.77 19.49 -8.14
N ALA A 406 1.70 20.24 -7.85
CA ALA A 406 0.40 20.07 -8.51
C ALA A 406 0.49 20.34 -10.02
N ARG A 407 1.19 21.40 -10.44
CA ARG A 407 1.41 21.68 -11.88
C ARG A 407 2.21 20.55 -12.57
N LEU A 408 3.23 20.03 -11.90
CA LEU A 408 4.01 18.90 -12.42
C LEU A 408 3.15 17.64 -12.56
N ALA A 409 2.30 17.35 -11.57
CA ALA A 409 1.37 16.23 -11.62
C ALA A 409 0.40 16.37 -12.80
N THR A 410 -0.23 17.54 -12.98
CA THR A 410 -1.15 17.80 -14.11
C THR A 410 -0.46 17.68 -15.47
N ASN A 411 0.77 18.18 -15.61
CA ASN A 411 1.52 18.07 -16.85
C ASN A 411 1.87 16.60 -17.19
N LEU A 412 2.21 15.80 -16.18
CA LEU A 412 2.46 14.37 -16.38
C LEU A 412 1.17 13.60 -16.69
N GLU A 413 0.03 13.96 -16.10
CA GLU A 413 -1.26 13.39 -16.48
C GLU A 413 -1.62 13.65 -17.95
N PHE A 414 -1.31 14.85 -18.44
CA PHE A 414 -1.49 15.17 -19.86
C PHE A 414 -0.57 14.32 -20.75
N ALA A 415 0.71 14.17 -20.39
CA ALA A 415 1.65 13.33 -21.12
C ALA A 415 1.25 11.84 -21.13
N ASP A 416 0.83 11.31 -19.98
CA ASP A 416 0.30 9.96 -19.78
C ASP A 416 -0.94 9.72 -20.66
N SER A 417 -1.85 10.70 -20.72
CA SER A 417 -3.02 10.67 -21.61
C SER A 417 -2.62 10.54 -23.07
N ILE A 418 -1.59 11.25 -23.54
CA ILE A 418 -1.13 11.15 -24.94
C ILE A 418 -0.46 9.79 -25.22
N ILE A 419 0.44 9.37 -24.34
CA ILE A 419 1.30 8.21 -24.58
C ILE A 419 0.53 6.89 -24.47
N SER A 420 -0.49 6.82 -23.61
CA SER A 420 -1.37 5.64 -23.49
C SER A 420 -2.20 5.34 -24.75
N HIS A 421 -2.29 6.28 -25.70
CA HIS A 421 -2.92 6.06 -27.00
C HIS A 421 -1.96 5.45 -28.05
N LEU A 422 -0.66 5.38 -27.78
CA LEU A 422 0.31 4.81 -28.71
C LEU A 422 0.35 3.27 -28.58
N PRO A 423 0.44 2.51 -29.70
CA PRO A 423 0.55 1.06 -29.68
C PRO A 423 1.99 0.61 -29.37
N LEU A 424 2.43 0.86 -28.13
CA LEU A 424 3.76 0.47 -27.63
C LEU A 424 3.70 -0.94 -27.01
N ARG A 425 4.72 -1.77 -27.21
CA ARG A 425 4.84 -3.13 -26.64
C ARG A 425 6.29 -3.49 -26.36
N GLY A 426 6.50 -4.46 -25.46
CA GLY A 426 7.84 -4.93 -25.08
C GLY A 426 8.70 -3.80 -24.52
N GLU A 427 9.97 -3.72 -24.93
CA GLU A 427 10.93 -2.69 -24.46
C GLU A 427 10.42 -1.25 -24.62
N ARG A 428 9.62 -0.96 -25.66
CA ARG A 428 9.07 0.39 -25.88
C ARG A 428 8.00 0.78 -24.86
N ALA A 429 7.38 -0.19 -24.20
CA ALA A 429 6.42 0.06 -23.13
C ALA A 429 7.10 0.52 -21.82
N GLU A 430 8.43 0.35 -21.69
CA GLU A 430 9.17 0.83 -20.52
C GLU A 430 9.11 2.35 -20.37
N LEU A 431 9.08 3.10 -21.46
CA LEU A 431 8.91 4.56 -21.45
C LEU A 431 7.61 5.00 -20.75
N VAL A 432 6.54 4.21 -20.89
CA VAL A 432 5.27 4.48 -20.22
C VAL A 432 5.41 4.21 -18.73
N THR A 433 6.06 3.11 -18.35
CA THR A 433 6.30 2.80 -16.94
C THR A 433 7.16 3.87 -16.26
N ASP A 434 8.21 4.35 -16.91
CA ASP A 434 9.09 5.40 -16.34
C ASP A 434 8.31 6.69 -16.04
N LEU A 435 7.32 7.02 -16.88
CA LEU A 435 6.43 8.16 -16.66
C LEU A 435 5.44 7.91 -15.52
N GLU A 436 4.87 6.71 -15.44
CA GLU A 436 4.01 6.31 -14.32
C GLU A 436 4.78 6.37 -12.98
N GLU A 437 6.01 5.84 -12.93
CA GLU A 437 6.86 5.87 -11.73
C GLU A 437 7.16 7.32 -11.27
N LYS A 438 7.47 8.22 -12.22
CA LYS A 438 7.67 9.66 -11.93
C LYS A 438 6.39 10.32 -11.41
N LYS A 439 5.25 10.01 -12.02
CA LYS A 439 3.94 10.53 -11.59
C LYS A 439 3.61 10.08 -10.18
N GLU A 440 3.80 8.79 -9.87
CA GLU A 440 3.63 8.28 -8.51
C GLU A 440 4.57 8.96 -7.52
N ALA A 441 5.83 9.18 -7.90
CA ALA A 441 6.79 9.86 -7.04
C ALA A 441 6.37 11.31 -6.71
N ILE A 442 5.86 12.06 -7.69
CA ILE A 442 5.34 13.42 -7.49
C ILE A 442 4.07 13.41 -6.63
N ASN A 443 3.15 12.49 -6.86
CA ASN A 443 1.94 12.36 -6.05
C ASN A 443 2.27 12.01 -4.59
N ARG A 444 3.25 11.12 -4.35
CA ARG A 444 3.79 10.84 -3.01
C ARG A 444 4.38 12.10 -2.39
N ALA A 445 5.23 12.84 -3.10
CA ALA A 445 5.79 14.10 -2.62
C ALA A 445 4.71 15.13 -2.24
N LEU A 446 3.68 15.30 -3.09
CA LEU A 446 2.54 16.18 -2.81
C LEU A 446 1.79 15.76 -1.55
N SER A 447 1.56 14.45 -1.38
CA SER A 447 0.90 13.90 -0.19
C SER A 447 1.70 14.21 1.08
N TYR A 448 3.03 14.06 1.06
CA TYR A 448 3.88 14.36 2.21
C TYR A 448 3.87 15.85 2.56
N VAL A 449 3.98 16.73 1.57
CA VAL A 449 3.87 18.19 1.79
C VAL A 449 2.49 18.58 2.34
N LYS A 450 1.42 17.88 1.92
CA LYS A 450 0.06 18.11 2.43
C LYS A 450 -0.06 17.65 3.89
N LEU A 451 0.40 16.45 4.23
CA LEU A 451 0.22 15.84 5.55
C LEU A 451 1.16 16.41 6.62
N TYR A 452 2.44 16.59 6.29
CA TYR A 452 3.46 16.94 7.28
C TYR A 452 3.84 18.42 7.28
N GLY A 453 3.48 19.16 6.23
CA GLY A 453 3.89 20.57 6.09
C GLY A 453 3.43 21.48 7.24
N SER A 454 2.28 21.20 7.87
CA SER A 454 1.81 21.97 9.04
C SER A 454 2.66 21.79 10.29
N TYR A 455 3.30 20.63 10.45
CA TYR A 455 4.17 20.35 11.58
C TYR A 455 5.51 21.08 11.47
N ALA A 456 6.04 21.22 10.25
CA ALA A 456 7.23 22.01 9.96
C ALA A 456 7.03 23.54 10.12
N GLU A 457 5.77 23.99 10.22
CA GLU A 457 5.38 25.38 10.45
C GLU A 457 4.83 25.59 11.89
N THR A 458 4.99 24.60 12.78
CA THR A 458 4.50 24.72 14.17
C THR A 458 5.35 25.71 14.96
N GLU A 459 4.69 26.71 15.55
CA GLU A 459 5.32 27.76 16.38
C GLU A 459 5.06 27.56 17.89
N ALA A 460 4.41 26.44 18.27
CA ALA A 460 4.21 26.08 19.66
C ALA A 460 5.54 25.62 20.28
N ILE A 461 5.86 26.14 21.46
CA ILE A 461 7.04 25.75 22.24
C ILE A 461 6.54 24.95 23.44
N PHE A 462 6.70 23.63 23.41
CA PHE A 462 6.19 22.74 24.46
C PHE A 462 7.00 22.88 25.75
N ASP A 463 6.39 23.41 26.81
CA ASP A 463 7.00 23.52 28.14
C ASP A 463 7.14 22.14 28.79
N VAL A 464 8.23 21.90 29.54
CA VAL A 464 8.58 20.58 30.12
C VAL A 464 8.94 20.67 31.61
N LYS A 465 8.34 21.60 32.33
CA LYS A 465 8.59 21.83 33.77
C LYS A 465 8.20 20.65 34.65
N ASN A 466 7.02 20.06 34.46
CA ASN A 466 6.55 18.88 35.18
C ASN A 466 7.41 17.67 34.81
N LEU A 467 7.80 17.50 33.53
CA LEU A 467 8.76 16.47 33.11
C LEU A 467 10.10 16.60 33.85
N LEU A 468 10.70 17.79 33.86
CA LEU A 468 11.98 18.03 34.52
C LEU A 468 11.86 17.94 36.06
N ALA A 469 10.72 18.34 36.64
CA ALA A 469 10.44 18.14 38.05
C ALA A 469 10.37 16.64 38.38
N LEU A 470 9.72 15.83 37.54
CA LEU A 470 9.66 14.38 37.69
C LEU A 470 11.06 13.75 37.58
N TRP A 471 11.87 14.19 36.62
CA TRP A 471 13.26 13.76 36.44
C TRP A 471 14.12 14.02 37.68
N ASN A 472 14.03 15.24 38.23
CA ASN A 472 14.84 15.66 39.38
C ASN A 472 14.46 14.93 40.69
N LYS A 473 13.30 14.28 40.76
CA LYS A 473 12.92 13.42 41.88
C LYS A 473 13.53 12.02 41.82
N GLN A 474 13.93 11.57 40.63
CA GLN A 474 14.42 10.20 40.43
C GLN A 474 15.78 10.01 41.11
N SER A 475 16.06 8.78 41.55
CA SER A 475 17.37 8.43 42.09
C SER A 475 18.43 8.46 40.97
N ALA A 476 19.71 8.58 41.32
CA ALA A 476 20.78 8.54 40.33
C ALA A 476 20.81 7.22 39.53
N SER A 477 20.38 6.10 40.15
CA SER A 477 20.25 4.81 39.46
C SER A 477 19.12 4.84 38.44
N ASP A 478 17.94 5.33 38.85
CA ASP A 478 16.78 5.42 37.97
C ASP A 478 16.99 6.41 36.83
N GLN A 479 17.75 7.48 37.05
CA GLN A 479 18.14 8.41 35.99
C GLN A 479 19.03 7.72 34.93
N LEU A 480 19.92 6.82 35.34
CA LEU A 480 20.74 6.05 34.40
C LEU A 480 19.91 5.01 33.65
N ASP A 481 19.02 4.31 34.34
CA ASP A 481 18.21 3.25 33.74
C ASP A 481 17.04 3.80 32.90
N PHE A 482 16.45 4.93 33.27
CA PHE A 482 15.26 5.49 32.62
C PHE A 482 15.52 6.93 32.18
N ALA A 483 16.60 7.18 31.44
CA ALA A 483 16.93 8.51 30.94
C ALA A 483 15.77 9.14 30.14
N PHE A 484 15.19 10.24 30.63
CA PHE A 484 14.13 11.00 29.94
C PHE A 484 14.29 12.52 30.00
N ASP A 485 15.47 13.02 30.40
CA ASP A 485 15.78 14.46 30.34
C ASP A 485 16.22 14.87 28.93
N PRO A 486 15.40 15.66 28.18
CA PRO A 486 15.70 16.03 26.79
C PRO A 486 17.02 16.81 26.62
N ARG A 487 17.58 17.38 27.69
CA ARG A 487 18.88 18.08 27.67
C ARG A 487 20.07 17.14 27.45
N LEU A 488 19.87 15.83 27.63
CA LEU A 488 20.90 14.81 27.40
C LEU A 488 21.10 14.48 25.92
N ILE A 489 20.21 14.93 25.04
CA ILE A 489 20.25 14.62 23.62
C ILE A 489 21.31 15.51 22.93
N ASN A 490 22.34 14.89 22.38
CA ASN A 490 23.23 15.56 21.42
C ASN A 490 22.67 15.36 20.01
N TRP A 491 22.09 16.43 19.45
CA TRP A 491 21.40 16.38 18.16
C TRP A 491 22.27 15.94 16.99
N ASP A 492 23.54 16.34 16.97
CA ASP A 492 24.47 15.98 15.90
C ASP A 492 24.64 14.45 15.85
N SER A 493 25.15 13.86 16.93
CA SER A 493 25.35 12.41 17.04
C SER A 493 24.04 11.61 16.94
N PHE A 494 22.94 12.09 17.54
CA PHE A 494 21.66 11.40 17.45
C PHE A 494 21.16 11.32 16.01
N VAL A 495 21.25 12.41 15.24
CA VAL A 495 20.78 12.42 13.85
C VAL A 495 21.71 11.60 12.96
N THR A 496 23.02 11.83 13.02
CA THR A 496 24.00 11.30 12.04
C THR A 496 24.45 9.87 12.35
N GLU A 497 24.61 9.51 13.63
CA GLU A 497 25.14 8.20 14.04
C GLU A 497 24.04 7.19 14.39
N ILE A 498 22.86 7.67 14.82
CA ILE A 498 21.78 6.81 15.33
C ILE A 498 20.58 6.77 14.37
N HIS A 499 19.97 7.92 14.12
CA HIS A 499 18.68 8.00 13.43
C HIS A 499 18.79 7.73 11.92
N LEU A 500 19.65 8.45 11.20
CA LEU A 500 19.77 8.32 9.74
C LEU A 500 20.23 6.93 9.26
N PRO A 501 21.24 6.29 9.88
CA PRO A 501 21.59 4.90 9.54
C PRO A 501 20.41 3.94 9.69
N SER A 502 19.59 4.15 10.73
CA SER A 502 18.40 3.33 11.00
C SER A 502 17.30 3.57 9.97
N VAL A 503 17.05 4.82 9.57
CA VAL A 503 16.11 5.19 8.50
C VAL A 503 16.48 4.51 7.18
N VAL A 504 17.76 4.56 6.79
CA VAL A 504 18.28 3.93 5.57
C VAL A 504 18.13 2.41 5.61
N LYS A 505 18.51 1.78 6.72
CA LYS A 505 18.37 0.33 6.94
C LYS A 505 16.91 -0.10 6.86
N HIS A 506 16.00 0.63 7.51
CA HIS A 506 14.58 0.30 7.54
C HIS A 506 13.90 0.51 6.17
N ALA A 507 14.29 1.56 5.44
CA ALA A 507 13.78 1.85 4.11
C ALA A 507 14.27 0.88 3.03
N ARG A 508 15.28 0.03 3.34
CA ARG A 508 15.91 -0.92 2.41
C ARG A 508 16.35 -0.27 1.10
N VAL A 509 16.83 0.97 1.21
CA VAL A 509 17.33 1.74 0.06
C VAL A 509 18.73 1.30 -0.32
N LYS A 510 19.08 1.45 -1.61
CA LYS A 510 20.40 1.08 -2.11
C LYS A 510 21.42 2.13 -1.70
N THR A 511 22.42 1.73 -0.94
CA THR A 511 23.57 2.56 -0.51
C THR A 511 24.89 2.11 -1.13
N THR A 512 24.85 1.12 -2.02
CA THR A 512 26.03 0.64 -2.75
C THR A 512 25.70 0.47 -4.24
N PRO A 513 26.69 0.65 -5.13
CA PRO A 513 26.50 0.43 -6.55
C PRO A 513 26.39 -1.06 -6.85
N ASP A 514 25.38 -1.46 -7.64
CA ASP A 514 25.23 -2.84 -8.09
C ASP A 514 26.40 -3.25 -8.99
N ARG A 515 27.09 -4.35 -8.64
CA ARG A 515 27.88 -5.12 -9.61
C ARG A 515 26.89 -5.86 -10.52
N LYS A 516 26.58 -5.29 -11.69
CA LYS A 516 25.64 -5.88 -12.65
C LYS A 516 26.05 -7.31 -13.06
N SER A 517 25.13 -8.25 -12.87
CA SER A 517 24.87 -9.32 -13.84
C SER A 517 23.36 -9.42 -14.02
N THR A 518 22.85 -8.75 -15.05
CA THR A 518 21.46 -8.83 -15.50
C THR A 518 21.11 -10.23 -16.02
N SER A 519 22.11 -11.04 -16.42
CA SER A 519 21.89 -12.41 -16.92
C SER A 519 21.51 -13.38 -15.80
N ALA A 520 22.09 -13.25 -14.60
CA ALA A 520 21.86 -14.20 -13.50
C ALA A 520 20.42 -14.18 -12.93
N ARG A 521 19.66 -13.09 -13.15
CA ARG A 521 18.29 -12.97 -12.63
C ARG A 521 17.26 -13.62 -13.56
N VAL A 522 17.43 -13.49 -14.89
CA VAL A 522 16.55 -14.12 -15.90
C VAL A 522 16.72 -15.64 -15.91
N ASP A 523 17.94 -16.12 -15.73
CA ASP A 523 18.23 -17.56 -15.67
C ASP A 523 17.60 -18.23 -14.43
N ARG A 524 17.59 -17.54 -13.27
CA ARG A 524 16.96 -18.05 -12.04
C ARG A 524 15.43 -18.15 -12.13
N THR A 525 14.75 -17.17 -12.72
CA THR A 525 13.28 -17.23 -12.92
C THR A 525 12.89 -18.25 -13.99
N THR A 526 13.72 -18.47 -15.01
CA THR A 526 13.45 -19.49 -16.03
C THR A 526 13.52 -20.91 -15.44
N SER A 527 14.46 -21.16 -14.53
CA SER A 527 14.55 -22.42 -13.77
C SER A 527 13.42 -22.63 -12.74
N SER A 528 12.72 -21.58 -12.30
CA SER A 528 11.60 -21.73 -11.35
C SER A 528 10.28 -22.12 -12.00
N ILE A 529 10.11 -21.92 -13.31
CA ILE A 529 8.86 -22.16 -14.05
C ILE A 529 8.85 -23.54 -14.73
N LEU A 530 10.04 -24.06 -15.01
CA LEU A 530 10.28 -25.31 -15.72
C LEU A 530 10.74 -26.38 -14.73
N ASN A 531 9.87 -26.68 -13.75
CA ASN A 531 10.09 -27.71 -12.75
C ASN A 531 8.86 -28.65 -12.68
N ASP A 532 9.02 -29.79 -11.99
CA ASP A 532 7.95 -30.79 -11.88
C ASP A 532 6.80 -30.37 -10.95
N GLU A 533 6.87 -29.20 -10.30
CA GLU A 533 5.82 -28.70 -9.40
C GLU A 533 4.56 -28.30 -10.18
N PHE A 534 4.75 -27.69 -11.35
CA PHE A 534 3.66 -27.30 -12.23
C PHE A 534 3.22 -28.47 -13.11
N LYS A 535 1.92 -28.51 -13.44
CA LYS A 535 1.33 -29.62 -14.21
C LYS A 535 0.55 -29.17 -15.43
N VAL A 536 0.20 -27.89 -15.53
CA VAL A 536 -0.54 -27.31 -16.65
C VAL A 536 0.12 -25.99 -17.08
N ALA A 537 0.20 -25.74 -18.38
CA ALA A 537 0.65 -24.48 -18.97
C ALA A 537 -0.37 -23.98 -20.00
N ALA A 538 -0.90 -22.79 -19.75
CA ALA A 538 -1.87 -22.11 -20.60
C ALA A 538 -1.21 -20.99 -21.41
N PHE A 539 -1.54 -20.91 -22.69
CA PHE A 539 -1.00 -19.90 -23.59
C PHE A 539 -2.13 -19.12 -24.24
N ASP A 540 -1.98 -17.80 -24.27
CA ASP A 540 -2.61 -16.98 -25.30
C ASP A 540 -1.87 -17.12 -26.65
N LEU A 541 -2.52 -16.74 -27.76
CA LEU A 541 -1.94 -16.82 -29.09
C LEU A 541 -1.32 -15.49 -29.54
N GLU A 542 -2.13 -14.42 -29.56
CA GLU A 542 -1.81 -13.17 -30.21
C GLU A 542 -0.73 -12.38 -29.46
N ASN A 543 0.45 -12.27 -30.04
CA ASN A 543 1.65 -11.60 -29.51
C ASN A 543 2.28 -12.28 -28.29
N THR A 544 1.67 -13.36 -27.83
CA THR A 544 2.25 -14.35 -26.94
C THR A 544 3.01 -15.42 -27.74
N VAL A 545 2.32 -16.17 -28.63
CA VAL A 545 2.94 -17.23 -29.45
C VAL A 545 3.25 -16.75 -30.87
N ILE A 546 2.37 -15.92 -31.44
CA ILE A 546 2.52 -15.39 -32.81
C ILE A 546 2.34 -13.89 -32.80
N ALA A 547 3.27 -13.15 -33.40
CA ALA A 547 3.24 -11.71 -33.52
C ALA A 547 2.24 -11.19 -34.58
N SER A 548 0.99 -11.59 -34.44
CA SER A 548 -0.14 -11.36 -35.35
C SER A 548 -1.41 -11.05 -34.54
N ASN A 549 -2.50 -10.72 -35.23
CA ASN A 549 -3.84 -10.58 -34.66
C ASN A 549 -4.89 -11.18 -35.60
N VAL A 550 -6.16 -11.18 -35.18
CA VAL A 550 -7.30 -11.72 -35.96
C VAL A 550 -7.58 -10.93 -37.25
N VAL A 551 -7.21 -9.65 -37.28
CA VAL A 551 -7.40 -8.76 -38.45
C VAL A 551 -6.44 -9.15 -39.57
N ASP A 552 -5.21 -9.52 -39.22
CA ASP A 552 -4.20 -9.99 -40.17
C ASP A 552 -4.66 -11.26 -40.89
N ALA A 553 -5.24 -12.23 -40.17
CA ALA A 553 -5.75 -13.47 -40.77
C ALA A 553 -6.88 -13.18 -41.76
N TYR A 554 -7.86 -12.35 -41.37
CA TYR A 554 -8.95 -11.95 -42.25
C TYR A 554 -8.45 -11.21 -43.50
N ALA A 555 -7.53 -10.26 -43.32
CA ALA A 555 -6.99 -9.48 -44.43
C ALA A 555 -6.27 -10.37 -45.45
N TRP A 556 -5.56 -11.40 -44.98
CA TRP A 556 -4.91 -12.37 -45.86
C TRP A 556 -5.93 -13.15 -46.70
N PHE A 557 -7.00 -13.68 -46.07
CA PHE A 557 -8.07 -14.38 -46.79
C PHE A 557 -8.80 -13.46 -47.76
N ALA A 558 -9.23 -12.29 -47.30
CA ALA A 558 -10.00 -11.34 -48.09
C ALA A 558 -9.22 -10.79 -49.30
N THR A 559 -7.88 -10.79 -49.23
CA THR A 559 -7.05 -10.33 -50.33
C THR A 559 -6.62 -11.44 -51.27
N LYS A 560 -6.59 -12.72 -50.88
CA LYS A 560 -6.00 -13.82 -51.65
C LYS A 560 -6.35 -13.79 -53.14
N ASP A 561 -7.65 -13.75 -53.44
CA ASP A 561 -8.20 -13.82 -54.80
C ASP A 561 -8.43 -12.44 -55.46
N LEU A 562 -7.99 -11.35 -54.82
CA LEU A 562 -8.12 -10.01 -55.40
C LEU A 562 -6.99 -9.71 -56.42
N PRO A 563 -7.30 -9.03 -57.54
CA PRO A 563 -6.28 -8.43 -58.40
C PRO A 563 -5.39 -7.44 -57.64
N LEU A 564 -4.13 -7.28 -58.07
CA LEU A 564 -3.10 -6.49 -57.38
C LEU A 564 -3.55 -5.06 -57.01
N GLY A 565 -4.24 -4.35 -57.92
CA GLY A 565 -4.76 -3.01 -57.67
C GLY A 565 -5.87 -2.95 -56.62
N LYS A 566 -6.70 -4.00 -56.51
CA LYS A 566 -7.76 -4.11 -55.50
C LYS A 566 -7.21 -4.51 -54.13
N LYS A 567 -6.09 -5.24 -54.07
CA LYS A 567 -5.38 -5.59 -52.82
C LYS A 567 -4.87 -4.35 -52.08
N ALA A 568 -4.29 -3.39 -52.81
CA ALA A 568 -3.81 -2.13 -52.24
C ALA A 568 -4.97 -1.28 -51.69
N LEU A 569 -6.05 -1.14 -52.46
CA LEU A 569 -7.23 -0.38 -52.04
C LEU A 569 -7.89 -0.99 -50.79
N PHE A 570 -8.03 -2.32 -50.75
CA PHE A 570 -8.57 -3.03 -49.58
C PHE A 570 -7.69 -2.81 -48.34
N SER A 571 -6.38 -2.91 -48.48
CA SER A 571 -5.44 -2.70 -47.38
C SER A 571 -5.52 -1.27 -46.82
N LEU A 572 -5.65 -0.27 -47.69
CA LEU A 572 -5.84 1.13 -47.27
C LEU A 572 -7.17 1.35 -46.56
N ALA A 573 -8.26 0.75 -47.05
CA ALA A 573 -9.57 0.81 -46.40
C ALA A 573 -9.53 0.18 -44.99
N LEU A 574 -8.92 -1.00 -44.86
CA LEU A 574 -8.79 -1.68 -43.57
C LEU A 574 -7.89 -0.90 -42.59
N MET A 575 -6.83 -0.25 -43.08
CA MET A 575 -6.00 0.65 -42.28
C MET A 575 -6.79 1.88 -41.81
N ALA A 576 -7.66 2.44 -42.65
CA ALA A 576 -8.52 3.56 -42.28
C ALA A 576 -9.57 3.17 -41.21
N GLU A 577 -10.04 1.92 -41.21
CA GLU A 577 -10.89 1.36 -40.14
C GLU A 577 -10.12 1.07 -38.84
N GLY A 578 -8.79 0.96 -38.90
CA GLY A 578 -7.91 0.54 -37.81
C GLY A 578 -8.18 1.22 -36.46
N PRO A 579 -8.27 2.56 -36.37
CA PRO A 579 -8.57 3.25 -35.10
C PRO A 579 -9.92 2.83 -34.48
N SER A 580 -10.95 2.62 -35.31
CA SER A 580 -12.27 2.15 -34.86
C SER A 580 -12.21 0.72 -34.33
N LEU A 581 -11.48 -0.15 -35.03
CA LEU A 581 -11.27 -1.54 -34.59
C LEU A 581 -10.51 -1.60 -33.25
N ILE A 582 -9.45 -0.81 -33.09
CA ILE A 582 -8.69 -0.73 -31.82
C ILE A 582 -9.57 -0.18 -30.69
N ALA A 583 -10.39 0.84 -30.96
CA ALA A 583 -11.30 1.40 -29.96
C ALA A 583 -12.33 0.37 -29.49
N SER A 584 -12.93 -0.37 -30.43
CA SER A 584 -13.88 -1.46 -30.13
C SER A 584 -13.23 -2.58 -29.34
N ASP A 585 -12.01 -2.98 -29.71
CA ASP A 585 -11.25 -4.04 -29.03
C ASP A 585 -10.91 -3.66 -27.59
N ARG A 586 -10.50 -2.41 -27.37
CA ARG A 586 -10.21 -1.86 -26.04
C ARG A 586 -11.46 -1.70 -25.16
N SER A 587 -12.64 -1.52 -25.76
CA SER A 587 -13.89 -1.40 -24.98
C SER A 587 -14.43 -2.77 -24.57
N ASP A 588 -14.49 -3.71 -25.51
CA ASP A 588 -14.96 -5.07 -25.27
C ASP A 588 -14.42 -6.00 -26.38
N ARG A 589 -13.47 -6.87 -25.99
CA ARG A 589 -12.83 -7.84 -26.90
C ARG A 589 -13.85 -8.80 -27.51
N GLY A 590 -14.87 -9.21 -26.76
CA GLY A 590 -15.88 -10.17 -27.21
C GLY A 590 -16.78 -9.58 -28.29
N ASP A 591 -17.30 -8.37 -28.07
CA ASP A 591 -18.12 -7.64 -29.04
C ASP A 591 -17.33 -7.27 -30.29
N PHE A 592 -16.05 -6.89 -30.12
CA PHE A 592 -15.13 -6.71 -31.25
C PHE A 592 -15.07 -7.98 -32.10
N LEU A 593 -14.78 -9.15 -31.51
CA LEU A 593 -14.70 -10.40 -32.26
C LEU A 593 -16.03 -10.77 -32.94
N ARG A 594 -17.16 -10.62 -32.25
CA ARG A 594 -18.50 -10.88 -32.84
C ARG A 594 -18.77 -9.99 -34.05
N ASN A 595 -18.52 -8.68 -33.94
CA ASN A 595 -18.74 -7.74 -35.03
C ASN A 595 -17.71 -7.91 -36.16
N PHE A 596 -16.47 -8.23 -35.82
CA PHE A 596 -15.41 -8.42 -36.79
C PHE A 596 -15.65 -9.68 -37.64
N TYR A 597 -15.99 -10.81 -37.01
CA TYR A 597 -16.20 -12.08 -37.69
C TYR A 597 -17.45 -12.16 -38.57
N ARG A 598 -18.42 -11.24 -38.42
CA ARG A 598 -19.53 -11.09 -39.38
C ARG A 598 -19.04 -10.87 -40.82
N ARG A 599 -17.82 -10.36 -41.00
CA ARG A 599 -17.19 -10.18 -42.32
C ARG A 599 -16.96 -11.49 -43.09
N TYR A 600 -16.93 -12.64 -42.41
CA TYR A 600 -16.85 -13.96 -43.04
C TYR A 600 -18.21 -14.49 -43.53
N SER A 601 -19.30 -13.75 -43.33
CA SER A 601 -20.64 -14.21 -43.74
C SER A 601 -20.70 -14.55 -45.23
N LYS A 602 -21.30 -15.70 -45.54
CA LYS A 602 -21.43 -16.32 -46.88
C LYS A 602 -20.14 -16.92 -47.46
N ALA A 603 -19.00 -16.85 -46.77
CA ALA A 603 -17.79 -17.53 -47.20
C ALA A 603 -17.94 -19.05 -47.07
N GLU A 604 -17.35 -19.82 -47.99
CA GLU A 604 -17.39 -21.28 -47.97
C GLU A 604 -16.36 -21.82 -46.96
N ALA A 605 -16.84 -22.56 -45.95
CA ALA A 605 -16.00 -23.02 -44.83
C ALA A 605 -14.90 -23.99 -45.29
N ALA A 606 -15.20 -24.84 -46.27
CA ALA A 606 -14.25 -25.81 -46.83
C ALA A 606 -13.05 -25.10 -47.49
N HIS A 607 -13.31 -24.08 -48.33
CA HIS A 607 -12.24 -23.32 -48.99
C HIS A 607 -11.34 -22.57 -48.00
N LEU A 608 -11.92 -21.94 -46.98
CA LEU A 608 -11.14 -21.26 -45.95
C LEU A 608 -10.28 -22.22 -45.13
N SER A 609 -10.78 -23.44 -44.88
CA SER A 609 -10.05 -24.48 -44.17
C SER A 609 -8.88 -25.03 -44.99
N GLU A 610 -9.06 -25.22 -46.30
CA GLU A 610 -7.97 -25.58 -47.22
C GLU A 610 -6.89 -24.49 -47.26
N ASP A 611 -7.31 -23.24 -47.39
CA ASP A 611 -6.43 -22.09 -47.50
C ASP A 611 -5.71 -21.75 -46.17
N ALA A 612 -6.23 -22.19 -45.02
CA ALA A 612 -5.65 -21.93 -43.71
C ALA A 612 -4.22 -22.50 -43.55
N ASN A 613 -3.93 -23.66 -44.15
CA ASN A 613 -2.58 -24.22 -44.16
C ASN A 613 -1.59 -23.33 -44.92
N GLU A 614 -2.04 -22.72 -46.01
CA GLU A 614 -1.21 -21.78 -46.78
C GLU A 614 -1.03 -20.46 -46.02
N LEU A 615 -2.08 -19.91 -45.40
CA LEU A 615 -1.98 -18.77 -44.49
C LEU A 615 -0.93 -19.03 -43.41
N PHE A 616 -1.01 -20.20 -42.77
CA PHE A 616 -0.12 -20.59 -41.70
C PHE A 616 1.34 -20.60 -42.16
N ASN A 617 1.65 -21.34 -43.23
CA ASN A 617 3.01 -21.50 -43.74
C ASN A 617 3.57 -20.21 -44.36
N SER A 618 2.74 -19.47 -45.10
CA SER A 618 3.19 -18.30 -45.85
C SER A 618 3.31 -17.03 -44.98
N TYR A 619 2.54 -16.96 -43.89
CA TYR A 619 2.39 -15.75 -43.07
C TYR A 619 2.55 -16.00 -41.56
N LEU A 620 1.67 -16.80 -40.92
CA LEU A 620 1.65 -16.90 -39.45
C LEU A 620 2.92 -17.52 -38.87
N LEU A 621 3.46 -18.56 -39.49
CA LEU A 621 4.70 -19.22 -39.06
C LEU A 621 5.90 -18.25 -39.08
N LYS A 622 5.95 -17.33 -40.05
CA LYS A 622 7.00 -16.30 -40.13
C LYS A 622 6.89 -15.24 -39.04
N LYS A 623 5.70 -15.12 -38.43
CA LYS A 623 5.43 -14.23 -37.30
C LYS A 623 5.47 -14.95 -35.95
N ALA A 624 5.62 -16.27 -35.92
CA ALA A 624 5.74 -17.02 -34.68
C ALA A 624 7.02 -16.63 -33.92
N PHE A 625 6.94 -16.58 -32.59
CA PHE A 625 8.10 -16.39 -31.76
C PHE A 625 8.79 -17.74 -31.52
N PRO A 626 10.06 -17.93 -31.95
CA PRO A 626 10.75 -19.21 -31.76
C PRO A 626 10.80 -19.63 -30.28
N ARG A 627 10.99 -18.67 -29.37
CA ARG A 627 11.00 -18.88 -27.92
C ARG A 627 9.67 -19.39 -27.38
N ALA A 628 8.54 -18.97 -27.95
CA ALA A 628 7.22 -19.48 -27.55
C ALA A 628 7.09 -20.98 -27.87
N ILE A 629 7.48 -21.37 -29.09
CA ILE A 629 7.43 -22.77 -29.53
C ILE A 629 8.37 -23.64 -28.70
N GLU A 630 9.57 -23.13 -28.41
CA GLU A 630 10.52 -23.79 -27.50
C GLU A 630 9.93 -23.98 -26.10
N ARG A 631 9.30 -22.94 -25.55
CA ARG A 631 8.66 -22.96 -24.23
C ARG A 631 7.56 -24.02 -24.14
N ILE A 632 6.66 -24.04 -25.12
CA ILE A 632 5.57 -25.03 -25.19
C ILE A 632 6.13 -26.45 -25.23
N ARG A 633 7.13 -26.70 -26.10
CA ARG A 633 7.80 -28.01 -26.19
C ARG A 633 8.54 -28.38 -24.90
N HIS A 634 9.06 -27.40 -24.16
CA HIS A 634 9.70 -27.65 -22.87
C HIS A 634 8.69 -28.14 -21.85
N HIS A 635 7.56 -27.45 -21.68
CA HIS A 635 6.48 -27.89 -20.79
C HIS A 635 6.02 -29.32 -21.11
N ARG A 636 5.86 -29.64 -22.39
CA ARG A 636 5.48 -31.00 -22.82
C ARG A 636 6.55 -32.05 -22.48
N ARG A 637 7.84 -31.72 -22.62
CA ARG A 637 8.94 -32.62 -22.23
C ARG A 637 8.97 -32.91 -20.73
N LEU A 638 8.53 -31.95 -19.90
CA LEU A 638 8.36 -32.13 -18.45
C LEU A 638 7.03 -32.82 -18.08
N GLY A 639 6.22 -33.19 -19.06
CA GLY A 639 4.92 -33.85 -18.84
C GLY A 639 3.78 -32.91 -18.44
N HIS A 640 3.97 -31.59 -18.53
CA HIS A 640 2.89 -30.64 -18.28
C HIS A 640 1.86 -30.73 -19.41
N LYS A 641 0.58 -30.60 -19.07
CA LYS A 641 -0.50 -30.45 -20.03
C LYS A 641 -0.55 -29.03 -20.56
N THR A 642 -0.70 -28.89 -21.85
CA THR A 642 -0.60 -27.62 -22.58
C THR A 642 -1.93 -27.28 -23.22
N ILE A 643 -2.45 -26.08 -22.94
CA ILE A 643 -3.70 -25.57 -23.52
C ILE A 643 -3.46 -24.23 -24.21
N LEU A 644 -4.01 -24.06 -25.42
CA LEU A 644 -4.10 -22.78 -26.11
C LEU A 644 -5.52 -22.22 -25.94
N ILE A 645 -5.65 -20.99 -25.44
CA ILE A 645 -6.94 -20.29 -25.33
C ILE A 645 -6.85 -19.02 -26.17
N THR A 646 -7.62 -18.92 -27.25
CA THR A 646 -7.48 -17.84 -28.23
C THR A 646 -8.80 -17.33 -28.78
N GLY A 647 -8.84 -16.02 -29.08
CA GLY A 647 -9.96 -15.41 -29.80
C GLY A 647 -9.98 -15.69 -31.31
N ALA A 648 -8.95 -16.34 -31.85
CA ALA A 648 -8.86 -16.73 -33.26
C ALA A 648 -9.91 -17.79 -33.65
N LEU A 649 -10.20 -17.92 -34.95
CA LEU A 649 -11.07 -18.96 -35.48
C LEU A 649 -10.33 -20.31 -35.51
N ASP A 650 -11.02 -21.37 -35.12
CA ASP A 650 -10.53 -22.75 -35.03
C ASP A 650 -9.77 -23.23 -36.29
N PHE A 651 -10.32 -23.02 -37.48
CA PHE A 651 -9.67 -23.45 -38.73
C PHE A 651 -8.37 -22.70 -39.03
N VAL A 652 -8.21 -21.46 -38.54
CA VAL A 652 -6.99 -20.65 -38.73
C VAL A 652 -5.82 -21.21 -37.92
N ILE A 653 -6.13 -21.76 -36.74
CA ILE A 653 -5.14 -22.19 -35.75
C ILE A 653 -4.98 -23.71 -35.68
N ALA A 654 -5.78 -24.46 -36.45
CA ALA A 654 -5.68 -25.92 -36.56
C ALA A 654 -4.25 -26.45 -36.80
N PRO A 655 -3.37 -25.79 -37.58
CA PRO A 655 -1.98 -26.23 -37.74
C PRO A 655 -1.13 -26.22 -36.45
N LEU A 656 -1.58 -25.52 -35.40
CA LEU A 656 -0.91 -25.51 -34.08
C LEU A 656 -1.31 -26.67 -33.19
N ALA A 657 -2.33 -27.48 -33.55
CA ALA A 657 -2.81 -28.61 -32.77
C ALA A 657 -1.70 -29.55 -32.26
N PRO A 658 -0.64 -29.89 -33.03
CA PRO A 658 0.42 -30.77 -32.53
C PRO A 658 1.24 -30.21 -31.35
N LEU A 659 1.14 -28.91 -31.06
CA LEU A 659 1.86 -28.26 -29.97
C LEU A 659 1.09 -28.26 -28.65
N PHE A 660 -0.20 -28.57 -28.64
CA PHE A 660 -1.05 -28.47 -27.46
C PHE A 660 -1.79 -29.78 -27.21
N ASP A 661 -2.14 -30.04 -25.96
CA ASP A 661 -3.02 -31.16 -25.60
C ASP A 661 -4.49 -30.79 -25.81
N ASP A 662 -4.82 -29.50 -25.78
CA ASP A 662 -6.15 -28.98 -26.11
C ASP A 662 -6.08 -27.54 -26.62
N ILE A 663 -7.05 -27.15 -27.42
CA ILE A 663 -7.15 -25.83 -28.04
C ILE A 663 -8.59 -25.35 -27.93
N VAL A 664 -8.77 -24.21 -27.26
CA VAL A 664 -10.04 -23.49 -27.20
C VAL A 664 -9.96 -22.26 -28.09
N ALA A 665 -10.73 -22.28 -29.18
CA ALA A 665 -10.79 -21.23 -30.19
C ALA A 665 -12.25 -20.88 -30.53
N CYS A 666 -12.46 -19.77 -31.23
CA CYS A 666 -13.79 -19.40 -31.72
C CYS A 666 -14.23 -20.34 -32.85
N THR A 667 -15.45 -20.85 -32.77
CA THR A 667 -16.10 -21.61 -33.83
C THR A 667 -17.27 -20.80 -34.41
N MET A 668 -17.51 -20.92 -35.71
CA MET A 668 -18.58 -20.19 -36.40
C MET A 668 -19.61 -21.15 -36.99
N THR A 669 -20.89 -20.77 -36.89
CA THR A 669 -21.99 -21.60 -37.42
C THR A 669 -22.04 -21.58 -38.94
N THR A 670 -22.50 -22.67 -39.55
CA THR A 670 -22.66 -22.84 -41.00
C THR A 670 -24.14 -22.95 -41.41
N ASP A 671 -24.48 -22.41 -42.58
CA ASP A 671 -25.78 -22.63 -43.22
C ASP A 671 -25.89 -24.04 -43.82
N SER A 672 -27.08 -24.39 -44.33
CA SER A 672 -27.35 -25.69 -44.96
C SER A 672 -26.51 -25.97 -46.23
N ARG A 673 -25.77 -24.98 -46.74
CA ARG A 673 -24.87 -25.10 -47.90
C ARG A 673 -23.39 -25.11 -47.48
N GLY A 674 -23.09 -25.21 -46.19
CA GLY A 674 -21.72 -25.21 -45.67
C GLY A 674 -21.03 -23.84 -45.70
N ARG A 675 -21.80 -22.74 -45.80
CA ARG A 675 -21.26 -21.37 -45.76
C ARG A 675 -21.34 -20.80 -44.36
N LEU A 676 -20.33 -20.02 -43.99
CA LEU A 676 -20.26 -19.38 -42.68
C LEU A 676 -21.37 -18.33 -42.54
N THR A 677 -22.10 -18.35 -41.43
CA THR A 677 -23.22 -17.41 -41.21
C THR A 677 -22.73 -16.01 -40.81
N GLY A 678 -21.53 -15.91 -40.25
CA GLY A 678 -21.01 -14.72 -39.58
C GLY A 678 -21.30 -14.68 -38.07
N ASN A 679 -21.98 -15.69 -37.52
CA ASN A 679 -22.31 -15.80 -36.10
C ASN A 679 -21.51 -16.92 -35.44
N LEU A 680 -20.82 -16.59 -34.34
CA LEU A 680 -20.12 -17.57 -33.52
C LEU A 680 -21.10 -18.55 -32.87
N ASP A 681 -20.70 -19.81 -32.78
CA ASP A 681 -21.46 -20.89 -32.14
C ASP A 681 -21.49 -20.73 -30.61
N GLN A 682 -20.38 -20.26 -30.05
CA GLN A 682 -20.21 -20.03 -28.61
C GLN A 682 -19.71 -18.61 -28.32
N THR A 683 -19.72 -18.25 -27.04
CA THR A 683 -19.12 -17.00 -26.59
C THR A 683 -17.61 -17.05 -26.81
N PRO A 684 -16.99 -15.99 -27.38
CA PRO A 684 -15.53 -15.93 -27.51
C PRO A 684 -14.82 -16.19 -26.18
N PRO A 685 -13.71 -16.94 -26.16
CA PRO A 685 -12.93 -17.16 -24.95
C PRO A 685 -12.13 -15.89 -24.63
N THR A 686 -12.77 -14.91 -24.00
CA THR A 686 -12.20 -13.60 -23.68
C THR A 686 -12.44 -13.25 -22.21
N GLY A 687 -11.49 -12.56 -21.58
CA GLY A 687 -11.62 -12.14 -20.18
C GLY A 687 -11.79 -13.34 -19.24
N GLU A 688 -12.78 -13.27 -18.36
CA GLU A 688 -13.07 -14.28 -17.32
C GLU A 688 -13.34 -15.67 -17.90
N ALA A 689 -13.89 -15.76 -19.12
CA ALA A 689 -14.11 -17.05 -19.78
C ALA A 689 -12.80 -17.84 -19.92
N ARG A 690 -11.66 -17.17 -20.14
CA ARG A 690 -10.34 -17.83 -20.24
C ARG A 690 -9.91 -18.46 -18.92
N ALA A 691 -10.18 -17.79 -17.80
CA ALA A 691 -9.87 -18.31 -16.47
C ALA A 691 -10.75 -19.53 -16.13
N ILE A 692 -12.04 -19.49 -16.49
CA ILE A 692 -12.96 -20.62 -16.31
C ILE A 692 -12.53 -21.81 -17.17
N LEU A 693 -12.24 -21.59 -18.46
CA LEU A 693 -11.78 -22.63 -19.39
C LEU A 693 -10.46 -23.27 -18.92
N LEU A 694 -9.54 -22.48 -18.36
CA LEU A 694 -8.32 -23.01 -17.76
C LEU A 694 -8.62 -23.83 -16.50
N GLY A 695 -9.58 -23.40 -15.67
CA GLY A 695 -10.08 -24.16 -14.53
C GLY A 695 -10.64 -25.53 -14.95
N ASP A 696 -11.58 -25.54 -15.89
CA ASP A 696 -12.20 -26.77 -16.41
C ASP A 696 -11.15 -27.72 -17.00
N PHE A 697 -10.15 -27.17 -17.72
CA PHE A 697 -9.04 -27.95 -18.25
C PHE A 697 -8.15 -28.51 -17.14
N ALA A 698 -7.84 -27.73 -16.11
CA ALA A 698 -7.03 -28.19 -14.98
C ALA A 698 -7.76 -29.28 -14.16
N ASP A 699 -9.06 -29.13 -13.97
CA ASP A 699 -9.92 -30.09 -13.26
C ASP A 699 -10.00 -31.44 -13.99
N LYS A 700 -10.02 -31.43 -15.33
CA LYS A 700 -9.93 -32.66 -16.16
C LYS A 700 -8.68 -33.51 -15.84
N TYR A 701 -7.62 -32.89 -15.35
CA TYR A 701 -6.37 -33.56 -14.95
C TYR A 701 -6.14 -33.56 -13.43
N GLU A 702 -7.15 -33.20 -12.63
CA GLU A 702 -7.08 -33.12 -11.16
C GLU A 702 -5.95 -32.19 -10.67
N VAL A 703 -5.70 -31.10 -11.40
CA VAL A 703 -4.65 -30.11 -11.10
C VAL A 703 -5.26 -28.85 -10.52
N SER A 704 -4.78 -28.41 -9.35
CA SER A 704 -5.13 -27.08 -8.83
C SER A 704 -4.52 -25.96 -9.69
N LEU A 705 -5.25 -24.87 -9.88
CA LEU A 705 -4.77 -23.66 -10.55
C LEU A 705 -3.46 -23.09 -9.96
N SER A 706 -3.21 -23.31 -8.67
CA SER A 706 -1.93 -22.96 -8.01
C SER A 706 -0.71 -23.68 -8.60
N LYS A 707 -0.91 -24.79 -9.31
CA LYS A 707 0.12 -25.57 -10.04
C LYS A 707 0.04 -25.37 -11.55
N CYS A 708 -0.60 -24.29 -11.99
CA CYS A 708 -0.68 -23.90 -13.39
C CYS A 708 0.22 -22.70 -13.67
N VAL A 709 0.65 -22.58 -14.92
CA VAL A 709 1.38 -21.43 -15.47
C VAL A 709 0.54 -20.82 -16.59
N ALA A 710 0.46 -19.49 -16.69
CA ALA A 710 -0.25 -18.81 -17.78
C ALA A 710 0.63 -17.74 -18.45
N TYR A 711 0.59 -17.70 -19.78
CA TYR A 711 1.35 -16.78 -20.63
C TYR A 711 0.40 -15.89 -21.44
N ALA A 712 0.51 -14.56 -21.31
CA ALA A 712 -0.29 -13.61 -22.09
C ALA A 712 0.39 -12.22 -22.26
N ASP A 713 -0.05 -11.44 -23.25
CA ASP A 713 0.49 -10.11 -23.58
C ASP A 713 -0.43 -8.94 -23.16
N SER A 714 -1.70 -9.20 -22.92
CA SER A 714 -2.75 -8.18 -22.81
C SER A 714 -3.37 -8.10 -21.42
N SER A 715 -3.83 -6.89 -21.02
CA SER A 715 -4.59 -6.75 -19.76
C SER A 715 -5.95 -7.44 -19.81
N SER A 716 -6.48 -7.76 -21.01
CA SER A 716 -7.70 -8.59 -21.14
C SER A 716 -7.56 -10.00 -20.55
N ASP A 717 -6.33 -10.50 -20.43
CA ASP A 717 -6.02 -11.83 -19.91
C ASP A 717 -5.72 -11.84 -18.41
N LEU A 718 -5.85 -10.68 -17.77
CA LEU A 718 -5.67 -10.53 -16.33
C LEU A 718 -6.44 -11.58 -15.51
N PRO A 719 -7.71 -11.94 -15.80
CA PRO A 719 -8.43 -12.95 -15.02
C PRO A 719 -7.73 -14.32 -15.06
N MET A 720 -7.18 -14.71 -16.22
CA MET A 720 -6.45 -15.96 -16.39
C MET A 720 -5.09 -15.91 -15.68
N LEU A 721 -4.37 -14.79 -15.78
CA LEU A 721 -3.08 -14.60 -15.11
C LEU A 721 -3.24 -14.56 -13.58
N GLU A 722 -4.31 -13.96 -13.05
CA GLU A 722 -4.58 -13.92 -11.60
C GLU A 722 -5.00 -15.27 -11.01
N ALA A 723 -5.60 -16.14 -11.83
CA ALA A 723 -6.11 -17.42 -11.38
C ALA A 723 -4.99 -18.44 -11.10
N VAL A 724 -3.84 -18.33 -11.77
CA VAL A 724 -2.77 -19.33 -11.73
C VAL A 724 -1.73 -19.07 -10.65
N GLY A 725 -1.01 -20.12 -10.25
CA GLY A 725 0.12 -19.99 -9.32
C GLY A 725 1.32 -19.24 -9.91
N PHE A 726 1.49 -19.28 -11.23
CA PHE A 726 2.60 -18.60 -11.89
C PHE A 726 2.19 -17.84 -13.17
N PRO A 727 1.89 -16.54 -13.08
CA PRO A 727 1.65 -15.70 -14.25
C PRO A 727 2.94 -15.22 -14.92
N VAL A 728 2.95 -15.25 -16.26
CA VAL A 728 4.03 -14.73 -17.10
C VAL A 728 3.48 -13.73 -18.12
N ALA A 729 3.91 -12.48 -17.99
CA ALA A 729 3.61 -11.42 -18.96
C ALA A 729 4.61 -11.49 -20.11
N VAL A 730 4.14 -11.84 -21.31
CA VAL A 730 4.98 -12.03 -22.50
C VAL A 730 4.77 -10.87 -23.47
N ASN A 731 5.85 -10.20 -23.88
CA ASN A 731 5.78 -9.03 -24.76
C ASN A 731 4.68 -8.02 -24.37
N PRO A 732 4.52 -7.72 -23.05
CA PRO A 732 3.29 -7.13 -22.56
C PRO A 732 3.02 -5.76 -23.16
N GLU A 733 1.73 -5.45 -23.32
CA GLU A 733 1.30 -4.07 -23.52
C GLU A 733 1.55 -3.23 -22.25
N PRO A 734 1.54 -1.88 -22.34
CA PRO A 734 1.97 -1.01 -21.24
C PRO A 734 1.17 -1.22 -19.96
N ARG A 735 -0.14 -1.47 -20.08
CA ARG A 735 -1.01 -1.74 -18.92
C ARG A 735 -0.61 -3.04 -18.21
N LEU A 736 -0.49 -4.14 -18.95
CA LEU A 736 -0.08 -5.41 -18.36
C LEU A 736 1.35 -5.32 -17.79
N LEU A 737 2.26 -4.60 -18.44
CA LEU A 737 3.63 -4.37 -17.96
C LEU A 737 3.64 -3.66 -16.59
N ALA A 738 2.87 -2.58 -16.45
CA ALA A 738 2.75 -1.84 -15.19
C ALA A 738 2.16 -2.72 -14.07
N MET A 739 1.16 -3.55 -14.40
CA MET A 739 0.57 -4.51 -13.44
C MET A 739 1.56 -5.61 -13.05
N ALA A 740 2.28 -6.18 -14.01
CA ALA A 740 3.27 -7.22 -13.78
C ALA A 740 4.41 -6.71 -12.89
N LYS A 741 4.94 -5.50 -13.14
CA LYS A 741 5.95 -4.86 -12.30
C LYS A 741 5.44 -4.64 -10.86
N ARG A 742 4.22 -4.08 -10.70
CA ARG A 742 3.61 -3.85 -9.37
C ARG A 742 3.40 -5.15 -8.58
N ARG A 743 3.09 -6.25 -9.27
CA ARG A 743 2.79 -7.56 -8.65
C ARG A 743 4.02 -8.47 -8.55
N GLY A 744 5.16 -8.05 -9.08
CA GLY A 744 6.37 -8.87 -9.15
C GLY A 744 6.22 -10.10 -10.04
N TRP A 745 5.36 -10.04 -11.07
CA TRP A 745 5.19 -11.11 -12.04
C TRP A 745 6.41 -11.21 -12.96
N THR A 746 6.62 -12.40 -13.53
CA THR A 746 7.69 -12.60 -14.51
C THR A 746 7.31 -11.92 -15.82
N ILE A 747 8.26 -11.15 -16.38
CA ILE A 747 8.12 -10.48 -17.66
C ILE A 747 9.13 -11.10 -18.63
N GLU A 748 8.67 -11.61 -19.75
CA GLU A 748 9.53 -12.13 -20.83
C GLU A 748 9.30 -11.32 -22.11
N ASN A 749 10.38 -10.98 -22.81
CA ASN A 749 10.32 -10.39 -24.16
C ASN A 749 10.85 -11.42 -25.15
N TRP A 750 9.99 -11.89 -26.05
CA TRP A 750 10.32 -12.87 -27.08
C TRP A 750 10.43 -12.19 -28.44
N GLU A 751 11.61 -12.28 -29.03
CA GLU A 751 11.90 -11.68 -30.33
C GLU A 751 11.56 -12.60 -31.50
N ARG A 752 11.30 -11.99 -32.67
CA ARG A 752 11.23 -12.71 -33.95
C ARG A 752 12.64 -13.00 -34.44
N GLN A 753 12.83 -14.02 -35.29
CA GLN A 753 14.15 -14.27 -35.87
C GLN A 753 14.67 -13.06 -36.69
N PRO A 754 15.95 -12.66 -36.51
CA PRO A 754 16.59 -11.67 -37.37
C PRO A 754 16.59 -12.11 -38.85
N GLY A 755 16.36 -11.17 -39.78
CA GLY A 755 16.37 -11.44 -41.23
C GLY A 755 15.01 -11.79 -41.87
N HIS A 756 13.91 -11.75 -41.11
CA HIS A 756 12.55 -11.93 -41.64
C HIS A 756 12.14 -10.82 -42.63
N SER A 757 11.53 -11.21 -43.76
CA SER A 757 10.93 -10.26 -44.72
C SER A 757 9.81 -9.48 -44.05
N LYS A 758 9.97 -8.16 -43.84
CA LYS A 758 8.92 -7.26 -43.34
C LYS A 758 7.77 -7.19 -44.35
N LEU A 759 6.92 -8.22 -44.39
CA LEU A 759 5.63 -8.15 -45.06
C LEU A 759 4.83 -7.10 -44.31
N LEU A 760 4.85 -5.87 -44.83
CA LEU A 760 4.20 -4.71 -44.23
C LEU A 760 2.67 -4.86 -44.22
N LEU A 761 2.12 -5.74 -45.08
CA LEU A 761 0.69 -5.97 -45.24
C LEU A 761 0.37 -7.47 -45.30
N PRO A 762 -0.68 -7.94 -44.60
CA PRO A 762 -1.19 -9.30 -44.66
C PRO A 762 -1.90 -9.58 -46.00
N ILE A 763 -1.13 -9.71 -47.08
CA ILE A 763 -1.67 -9.90 -48.44
C ILE A 763 -1.51 -11.36 -48.87
N GLY A 764 -2.62 -12.03 -49.20
CA GLY A 764 -2.60 -13.36 -49.80
C GLY A 764 -2.04 -13.35 -51.22
N LYS A 765 -1.27 -14.37 -51.61
CA LYS A 765 -0.85 -14.56 -53.00
C LYS A 765 -2.02 -15.12 -53.80
N ALA A 766 -2.25 -14.61 -55.01
CA ALA A 766 -3.30 -15.13 -55.87
C ALA A 766 -2.95 -16.55 -56.33
N ARG A 767 -3.97 -17.40 -56.50
CA ARG A 767 -3.83 -18.72 -57.15
C ARG A 767 -3.31 -18.58 -58.58
#